data_AF-A0AAJ1CVU2-F1
#
_entry.id   AF-A0AAJ1CVU2-F1
#
_cell.length_a   1.000
_cell.length_b   1.000
_cell.length_c   1.000
_cell.angle_alpha   90.00
_cell.angle_beta   90.00
_cell.angle_gamma   90.00
#
_symmetry.space_group_name_H-M   'P 1'
#
loop_
_entity.id
_entity.type
_entity.pdbx_description
1 polymer ?
#
loop_
_entity_poly.entity_id
_entity_poly.type
_entity_poly.pdbx_seq_one_letter_code
_entity_poly.pdbx_strand_id
1 'polypeptide(L)'
;MKKIFLILTLFFVFCLSIFASPADFFKSYPNGSIEIKIDWDKGEGYYGANFYDGKNNKVKAKKNWGKFGDINSFQEFYNTLKNEYSNQKIKVLINITNEEHPIGMFLNAKFYNSKGALIREANNDRFHHRTSLYDGNGNLKEEIVESRQWSTFSYKKYGTNKQLLGESFIVLGDNGTVETKIYNKNLIIYESYYTIKNLDFDNVKIIMSNLFKNTNYQNVLDGYEKIYDDNGNLELEKTYKNGELIDTKEYKINTYEEKPISVTNNSDTNIDNSLNIENKNFFEKNRSFILYSLGFLLIMAIIIFFTVTGIKEKLDNKNVSYDYEDTEDKKILYCDDKPINRKIRYIYLPDSDFTSIYLEITYKQGVPIFIKLSHYDPYVSQENTNFEILIKKISKNFEGSFTILYDEHKIIANGKFKLPPWLYGNIHHYKKDKYEKILFSNFVEKRRGISCTIQMWGLVSKFYFSPFDDRNNIPHNKEEKIKYLNNKYLKFLESIVIKGNIQDYYSNNNLKKNINIENNEKDGLFETFYSNGESKEKGYYQNGERIGLFKIFNEDGTLKEALEYKDIEKEGFYDTGELKEKITYNHNVKHGEFKIFYKNGDLKEKGHYEEGKLIWRENYKDKRLNGLFEYFYDTGELRKKGYYKDGEIEGTVEYFYKNGNIKSKEYYEKGKTKRLIEDFFEDGNLKKRGYYDYENPQKDIFIKMNGLVEYFFENGELREKSFYKNDKKDGLSEVFYENGNLKEKGNYKKDNKHGMFEYFDENGKLVKKENYKEGKLI
;
A
#
# COMPACT_ATOMS: atom_id res chain seq x y z
N MET A 1 46.66 47.29 20.85
CA MET A 1 45.99 46.37 21.80
C MET A 1 44.56 46.79 22.16
N LYS A 2 44.27 47.82 22.99
CA LYS A 2 42.90 48.05 23.53
C LYS A 2 41.74 48.04 22.51
N LYS A 3 41.87 48.65 21.31
CA LYS A 3 40.82 48.54 20.25
C LYS A 3 40.64 47.12 19.69
N ILE A 4 41.72 46.34 19.56
CA ILE A 4 41.67 44.93 19.14
C ILE A 4 41.01 44.08 20.22
N PHE A 5 41.33 44.33 21.50
CA PHE A 5 40.67 43.63 22.61
C PHE A 5 39.18 43.99 22.72
N LEU A 6 38.81 45.25 22.46
CA LEU A 6 37.40 45.66 22.38
C LEU A 6 36.67 45.01 21.21
N ILE A 7 37.29 44.90 20.03
CA ILE A 7 36.71 44.21 18.86
C ILE A 7 36.59 42.71 19.13
N LEU A 8 37.61 42.06 19.70
CA LEU A 8 37.54 40.65 20.11
C LEU A 8 36.50 40.42 21.22
N THR A 9 36.35 41.33 22.18
CA THR A 9 35.32 41.23 23.23
C THR A 9 33.92 41.44 22.65
N LEU A 10 33.73 42.41 21.76
CA LEU A 10 32.47 42.61 21.03
C LEU A 10 32.15 41.40 20.14
N PHE A 11 33.14 40.83 19.45
CA PHE A 11 33.00 39.61 18.64
C PHE A 11 32.67 38.39 19.52
N PHE A 12 33.29 38.25 20.69
CA PHE A 12 32.95 37.19 21.66
C PHE A 12 31.53 37.37 22.22
N VAL A 13 31.11 38.60 22.53
CA VAL A 13 29.74 38.93 22.95
C VAL A 13 28.72 38.69 21.82
N PHE A 14 29.09 38.97 20.57
CA PHE A 14 28.27 38.71 19.38
C PHE A 14 28.13 37.20 19.15
N CYS A 15 29.21 36.43 19.15
CA CYS A 15 29.19 34.97 19.07
C CYS A 15 28.43 34.33 20.25
N LEU A 16 28.50 34.88 21.46
CA LEU A 16 27.71 34.47 22.63
C LEU A 16 26.22 34.88 22.58
N SER A 17 25.74 35.44 21.46
CA SER A 17 24.34 35.85 21.24
C SER A 17 23.64 35.12 20.07
N ILE A 18 24.35 34.27 19.33
CA ILE A 18 23.82 33.53 18.17
C ILE A 18 23.52 32.07 18.57
N PHE A 19 22.37 31.89 19.24
CA PHE A 19 21.50 30.75 18.91
C PHE A 19 20.58 31.25 17.80
N ALA A 20 20.80 30.75 16.57
CA ALA A 20 20.14 31.26 15.37
C ALA A 20 18.71 30.71 15.22
N SER A 21 18.50 29.46 15.62
CA SER A 21 17.20 28.79 15.66
C SER A 21 16.90 28.21 17.05
N PRO A 22 15.62 27.93 17.36
CA PRO A 22 15.25 27.13 18.54
C PRO A 22 15.91 25.75 18.56
N ALA A 23 16.14 25.12 17.40
CA ALA A 23 16.81 23.82 17.32
C ALA A 23 18.26 23.84 17.84
N ASP A 24 18.98 24.96 17.66
CA ASP A 24 20.34 25.12 18.17
C ASP A 24 20.37 25.21 19.70
N PHE A 25 19.31 25.77 20.31
CA PHE A 25 19.16 25.76 21.76
C PHE A 25 19.01 24.33 22.30
N PHE A 26 18.11 23.51 21.74
CA PHE A 26 17.90 22.13 22.21
C PHE A 26 19.16 21.26 22.04
N LYS A 27 19.89 21.40 20.92
CA LYS A 27 21.22 20.76 20.74
C LYS A 27 22.25 21.14 21.81
N SER A 28 22.15 22.34 22.39
CA SER A 28 23.00 22.81 23.49
C SER A 28 22.43 22.52 24.89
N TYR A 29 21.21 22.00 24.98
CA TYR A 29 20.45 21.79 26.21
C TYR A 29 19.99 20.33 26.36
N PRO A 30 20.94 19.37 26.34
CA PRO A 30 20.69 17.96 26.08
C PRO A 30 19.77 17.27 27.11
N ASN A 31 19.90 17.65 28.38
CA ASN A 31 19.15 17.09 29.49
C ASN A 31 18.74 18.23 30.42
N GLY A 32 17.45 18.53 30.50
CA GLY A 32 16.92 19.64 31.28
C GLY A 32 15.40 19.76 31.17
N SER A 33 14.81 20.78 31.79
CA SER A 33 13.38 21.02 31.75
C SER A 33 12.97 22.48 31.60
N ILE A 34 11.76 22.72 31.09
CA ILE A 34 11.13 24.02 30.94
C ILE A 34 9.81 24.01 31.72
N GLU A 35 9.69 24.87 32.73
CA GLU A 35 8.41 25.20 33.36
C GLU A 35 7.78 26.40 32.64
N ILE A 36 6.60 26.21 32.08
CA ILE A 36 5.80 27.27 31.44
C ILE A 36 4.55 27.52 32.30
N LYS A 37 4.23 28.79 32.54
CA LYS A 37 2.98 29.22 33.18
C LYS A 37 2.10 29.90 32.14
N ILE A 38 0.89 29.38 31.99
CA ILE A 38 -0.07 29.78 30.95
C ILE A 38 -1.28 30.41 31.64
N ASP A 39 -1.62 31.62 31.19
CA ASP A 39 -2.60 32.49 31.82
C ASP A 39 -3.29 33.33 30.73
N TRP A 40 -4.24 32.71 30.03
CA TRP A 40 -4.84 33.23 28.79
C TRP A 40 -5.63 34.54 28.96
N ASP A 41 -6.09 34.84 30.18
CA ASP A 41 -6.79 36.09 30.53
C ASP A 41 -5.96 37.35 30.19
N LYS A 42 -4.65 37.21 29.98
CA LYS A 42 -3.71 38.29 29.63
C LYS A 42 -3.55 38.52 28.13
N GLY A 43 -4.39 37.91 27.29
CA GLY A 43 -4.44 38.12 25.84
C GLY A 43 -3.34 37.42 25.04
N GLU A 44 -2.20 37.13 25.65
CA GLU A 44 -1.13 36.29 25.08
C GLU A 44 -0.77 35.16 26.05
N GLY A 45 -0.69 33.92 25.55
CA GLY A 45 -0.67 32.69 26.36
C GLY A 45 0.61 32.39 27.15
N TYR A 46 1.45 33.38 27.45
CA TYR A 46 2.77 33.19 28.07
C TYR A 46 3.11 34.27 29.09
N TYR A 47 3.50 33.86 30.30
CA TYR A 47 4.10 34.76 31.29
C TYR A 47 5.27 34.11 32.03
N GLY A 48 6.47 34.21 31.44
CA GLY A 48 7.75 33.83 32.06
C GLY A 48 8.00 32.32 32.17
N ALA A 49 8.60 31.73 31.14
CA ALA A 49 9.13 30.37 31.21
C ALA A 49 10.40 30.31 32.09
N ASN A 50 10.52 29.28 32.93
CA ASN A 50 11.70 29.01 33.74
C ASN A 50 12.41 27.77 33.19
N PHE A 51 13.71 27.88 32.91
CA PHE A 51 14.54 26.80 32.38
C PHE A 51 15.37 26.19 33.51
N TYR A 52 15.54 24.87 33.53
CA TYR A 52 16.31 24.14 34.55
C TYR A 52 17.23 23.11 33.92
N ASP A 53 18.50 23.06 34.35
CA ASP A 53 19.44 22.04 33.86
C ASP A 53 19.08 20.62 34.35
N GLY A 54 19.77 19.59 33.86
CA GLY A 54 19.61 18.20 34.29
C GLY A 54 19.98 17.92 35.76
N LYS A 55 20.31 18.95 36.56
CA LYS A 55 20.49 18.92 38.01
C LYS A 55 19.44 19.79 38.73
N ASN A 56 18.40 20.22 38.02
CA ASN A 56 17.33 21.12 38.45
C ASN A 56 17.77 22.54 38.88
N ASN A 57 18.96 23.01 38.48
CA ASN A 57 19.38 24.39 38.72
C ASN A 57 18.71 25.34 37.73
N LYS A 58 18.12 26.44 38.23
CA LYS A 58 17.44 27.42 37.39
C LYS A 58 18.42 28.21 36.51
N VAL A 59 18.30 28.07 35.20
CA VAL A 59 19.12 28.74 34.19
C VAL A 59 18.49 30.08 33.79
N LYS A 60 19.31 31.14 33.71
CA LYS A 60 18.89 32.43 33.13
C LYS A 60 18.98 32.37 31.60
N ALA A 61 17.84 32.41 30.92
CA ALA A 61 17.81 32.61 29.46
C ALA A 61 18.44 33.97 29.09
N LYS A 62 19.39 33.99 28.15
CA LYS A 62 20.13 35.21 27.74
C LYS A 62 19.38 36.11 26.75
N LYS A 63 18.23 35.69 26.25
CA LYS A 63 17.46 36.33 25.18
C LYS A 63 15.97 36.20 25.52
N ASN A 64 15.18 37.24 25.31
CA ASN A 64 13.73 37.09 25.29
C ASN A 64 13.39 36.22 24.07
N TRP A 65 12.71 35.11 24.32
CA TRP A 65 12.14 34.28 23.25
C TRP A 65 10.92 34.99 22.66
N GLY A 66 10.59 34.70 21.39
CA GLY A 66 9.32 35.11 20.78
C GLY A 66 8.12 34.41 21.43
N LYS A 67 6.92 34.52 20.83
CA LYS A 67 5.78 33.75 21.33
C LYS A 67 6.12 32.28 21.08
N PHE A 68 5.97 31.42 22.08
CA PHE A 68 6.48 30.05 21.98
C PHE A 68 5.75 29.19 20.93
N GLY A 69 4.56 29.62 20.49
CA GLY A 69 3.87 29.08 19.31
C GLY A 69 4.50 29.44 17.97
N ASP A 70 5.28 30.54 17.87
CA ASP A 70 6.01 30.96 16.66
C ASP A 70 7.16 29.98 16.30
N ILE A 71 7.42 29.00 17.17
CA ILE A 71 8.36 27.92 16.93
C ILE A 71 7.59 26.75 16.29
N ASN A 72 7.83 26.49 15.00
CA ASN A 72 7.10 25.46 14.23
C ASN A 72 6.98 24.10 14.95
N SER A 73 8.02 23.64 15.66
CA SER A 73 8.02 22.37 16.40
C SER A 73 7.16 22.35 17.67
N PHE A 74 6.61 23.50 18.10
CA PHE A 74 5.68 23.62 19.23
C PHE A 74 4.32 24.21 18.82
N GLN A 75 4.09 24.48 17.53
CA GLN A 75 2.84 25.03 17.03
C GLN A 75 1.64 24.11 17.32
N GLU A 76 1.79 22.80 17.15
CA GLU A 76 0.77 21.79 17.48
C GLU A 76 0.50 21.72 19.00
N PHE A 77 1.57 21.76 19.80
CA PHE A 77 1.50 21.77 21.26
C PHE A 77 0.79 23.04 21.78
N TYR A 78 1.07 24.21 21.19
CA TYR A 78 0.37 25.46 21.46
C TYR A 78 -1.11 25.40 21.05
N ASN A 79 -1.41 24.85 19.87
CA ASN A 79 -2.79 24.68 19.41
C ASN A 79 -3.59 23.76 20.35
N THR A 80 -2.98 22.67 20.80
CA THR A 80 -3.54 21.75 21.81
C THR A 80 -3.83 22.48 23.12
N LEU A 81 -2.83 23.20 23.65
CA LEU A 81 -2.97 24.01 24.86
C LEU A 81 -4.07 25.08 24.76
N LYS A 82 -4.20 25.72 23.61
CA LYS A 82 -5.21 26.76 23.34
C LYS A 82 -6.62 26.18 23.22
N ASN A 83 -6.76 25.03 22.55
CA ASN A 83 -8.06 24.41 22.31
C ASN A 83 -8.61 23.72 23.57
N GLU A 84 -7.76 23.05 24.35
CA GLU A 84 -8.19 22.29 25.54
C GLU A 84 -8.22 23.12 26.83
N TYR A 85 -7.32 24.10 26.98
CA TYR A 85 -7.07 24.79 28.26
C TYR A 85 -7.14 26.33 28.19
N SER A 86 -7.72 26.93 27.13
CA SER A 86 -7.91 28.39 27.00
C SER A 86 -8.56 29.06 28.20
N ASN A 87 -9.47 28.35 28.89
CA ASN A 87 -10.23 28.90 30.02
C ASN A 87 -9.62 28.52 31.39
N GLN A 88 -8.35 28.08 31.43
CA GLN A 88 -7.70 27.60 32.65
C GLN A 88 -6.29 28.17 32.83
N LYS A 89 -5.94 28.49 34.09
CA LYS A 89 -4.56 28.79 34.49
C LYS A 89 -3.84 27.49 34.80
N ILE A 90 -2.86 27.13 33.96
CA ILE A 90 -2.13 25.86 34.06
C ILE A 90 -0.61 26.06 34.11
N LYS A 91 0.07 25.17 34.81
CA LYS A 91 1.53 25.04 34.83
C LYS A 91 1.90 23.80 34.00
N VAL A 92 2.84 23.96 33.08
CA VAL A 92 3.34 22.88 32.23
C VAL A 92 4.82 22.68 32.53
N LEU A 93 5.25 21.44 32.73
CA LEU A 93 6.65 21.05 32.88
C LEU A 93 7.03 20.15 31.71
N ILE A 94 7.96 20.61 30.88
CA ILE A 94 8.50 19.91 29.71
C ILE A 94 9.88 19.38 30.08
N ASN A 95 10.13 18.08 29.89
CA ASN A 95 11.48 17.50 29.97
C ASN A 95 12.06 17.31 28.56
N ILE A 96 13.33 17.64 28.40
CA ILE A 96 14.13 17.53 27.18
C ILE A 96 15.18 16.43 27.40
N THR A 97 15.33 15.55 26.42
CA THR A 97 16.30 14.43 26.42
C THR A 97 17.14 14.45 25.14
N ASN A 98 18.33 13.84 25.22
CA ASN A 98 19.39 13.98 24.21
C ASN A 98 19.45 12.86 23.16
N GLU A 99 18.34 12.18 22.90
CA GLU A 99 18.31 11.04 21.99
C GLU A 99 18.14 11.50 20.53
N GLU A 100 18.92 10.94 19.61
CA GLU A 100 18.73 11.15 18.18
C GLU A 100 17.46 10.43 17.69
N HIS A 101 16.58 11.20 17.06
CA HIS A 101 15.30 10.77 16.52
C HIS A 101 14.88 11.68 15.33
N PRO A 102 13.92 11.26 14.48
CA PRO A 102 13.39 12.10 13.41
C PRO A 102 12.81 13.43 13.90
N ILE A 103 12.91 14.45 13.02
CA ILE A 103 12.57 15.85 13.31
C ILE A 103 11.10 15.98 13.75
N GLY A 104 10.86 16.32 15.02
CA GLY A 104 9.55 16.86 15.45
C GLY A 104 9.14 16.70 16.92
N MET A 105 9.29 15.53 17.55
CA MET A 105 8.37 15.13 18.64
C MET A 105 8.98 14.52 19.93
N PHE A 106 9.79 15.27 20.69
CA PHE A 106 10.21 14.83 22.04
C PHE A 106 9.75 15.80 23.12
N LEU A 107 8.67 15.39 23.80
CA LEU A 107 8.03 16.12 24.89
C LEU A 107 7.49 15.13 25.92
N ASN A 108 8.31 14.83 26.93
CA ASN A 108 7.83 14.22 28.17
C ASN A 108 7.30 15.36 29.04
N ALA A 109 6.00 15.65 28.93
CA ALA A 109 5.34 16.85 29.41
C ALA A 109 4.25 16.55 30.46
N LYS A 110 4.34 17.20 31.63
CA LYS A 110 3.37 17.11 32.73
C LYS A 110 2.62 18.42 32.91
N PHE A 111 1.30 18.36 32.95
CA PHE A 111 0.40 19.52 33.00
C PHE A 111 -0.31 19.52 34.36
N TYR A 112 -0.28 20.66 35.04
CA TYR A 112 -0.81 20.84 36.39
C TYR A 112 -1.85 21.96 36.40
N ASN A 113 -2.96 21.75 37.11
CA ASN A 113 -3.99 22.77 37.30
C ASN A 113 -3.57 23.84 38.33
N SER A 114 -4.42 24.84 38.53
CA SER A 114 -4.21 25.93 39.48
C SER A 114 -4.10 25.51 40.95
N LYS A 115 -4.53 24.29 41.32
CA LYS A 115 -4.33 23.69 42.66
C LYS A 115 -3.00 22.94 42.78
N GLY A 116 -2.24 22.79 41.68
CA GLY A 116 -1.01 22.00 41.62
C GLY A 116 -1.22 20.50 41.41
N ALA A 117 -2.45 20.03 41.19
CA ALA A 117 -2.71 18.64 40.84
C ALA A 117 -2.37 18.37 39.37
N LEU A 118 -1.75 17.22 39.08
CA LEU A 118 -1.48 16.74 37.73
C LEU A 118 -2.82 16.46 37.02
N ILE A 119 -3.01 16.97 35.81
CA ILE A 119 -4.24 16.80 34.99
C ILE A 119 -3.99 16.08 33.67
N ARG A 120 -2.76 16.15 33.14
CA ARG A 120 -2.32 15.42 31.93
C ARG A 120 -0.84 15.11 32.04
N GLU A 121 -0.44 13.98 31.48
CA GLU A 121 0.95 13.61 31.22
C GLU A 121 1.02 13.09 29.79
N ALA A 122 1.94 13.61 28.99
CA ALA A 122 2.26 13.11 27.66
C ALA A 122 3.71 12.64 27.68
N ASN A 123 3.98 11.40 27.29
CA ASN A 123 5.32 10.83 27.20
C ASN A 123 5.51 10.23 25.80
N ASN A 124 6.62 10.58 25.16
CA ASN A 124 6.97 10.18 23.80
C ASN A 124 8.31 9.46 23.81
N ASP A 125 8.33 8.21 23.37
CA ASP A 125 9.55 7.45 23.09
C ASP A 125 9.68 7.16 21.58
N ARG A 126 10.71 6.41 21.18
CA ARG A 126 10.99 6.06 19.77
C ARG A 126 9.82 5.34 19.07
N PHE A 127 9.06 4.57 19.84
CA PHE A 127 8.09 3.61 19.35
C PHE A 127 6.66 3.96 19.78
N HIS A 128 6.48 4.62 20.93
CA HIS A 128 5.17 4.92 21.51
C HIS A 128 4.90 6.41 21.75
N HIS A 129 3.65 6.82 21.53
CA HIS A 129 3.07 8.03 22.09
C HIS A 129 2.08 7.65 23.19
N ARG A 130 2.30 8.13 24.42
CA ARG A 130 1.44 7.87 25.59
C ARG A 130 0.86 9.18 26.11
N THR A 131 -0.46 9.30 26.19
CA THR A 131 -1.14 10.40 26.88
C THR A 131 -2.00 9.85 28.03
N SER A 132 -1.64 10.19 29.26
CA SER A 132 -2.39 9.86 30.48
C SER A 132 -3.16 11.10 30.97
N LEU A 133 -4.44 10.94 31.31
CA LEU A 133 -5.36 12.00 31.74
C LEU A 133 -5.83 11.74 33.17
N TYR A 134 -5.91 12.81 33.97
CA TYR A 134 -6.17 12.75 35.40
C TYR A 134 -7.35 13.66 35.78
N ASP A 135 -8.00 13.36 36.90
CA ASP A 135 -9.05 14.21 37.46
C ASP A 135 -8.50 15.52 38.06
N GLY A 136 -9.38 16.41 38.51
CA GLY A 136 -8.99 17.69 39.12
C GLY A 136 -8.20 17.58 40.44
N ASN A 137 -8.01 16.37 40.98
CA ASN A 137 -7.29 16.07 42.21
C ASN A 137 -6.00 15.26 41.97
N GLY A 138 -5.75 14.78 40.75
CA GLY A 138 -4.55 14.01 40.39
C GLY A 138 -4.74 12.49 40.30
N ASN A 139 -5.98 11.98 40.31
CA ASN A 139 -6.25 10.56 40.13
C ASN A 139 -6.27 10.20 38.63
N LEU A 140 -5.59 9.12 38.23
CA LEU A 140 -5.59 8.67 36.83
C LEU A 140 -7.01 8.26 36.42
N LYS A 141 -7.52 8.86 35.34
CA LYS A 141 -8.85 8.64 34.78
C LYS A 141 -8.78 7.82 33.51
N GLU A 142 -7.91 8.21 32.58
CA GLU A 142 -7.78 7.62 31.25
C GLU A 142 -6.32 7.54 30.81
N GLU A 143 -5.98 6.57 29.97
CA GLU A 143 -4.68 6.48 29.30
C GLU A 143 -4.88 6.10 27.83
N ILE A 144 -4.12 6.74 26.95
CA ILE A 144 -4.05 6.48 25.52
C ILE A 144 -2.61 6.07 25.20
N VAL A 145 -2.41 4.95 24.50
CA VAL A 145 -1.09 4.54 24.00
C VAL A 145 -1.20 4.16 22.53
N GLU A 146 -0.43 4.84 21.69
CA GLU A 146 -0.26 4.60 20.25
C GLU A 146 1.14 4.02 20.01
N SER A 147 1.26 2.98 19.18
CA SER A 147 2.55 2.43 18.74
C SER A 147 2.76 2.67 17.25
N ARG A 148 3.81 3.40 16.91
CA ARG A 148 4.19 3.72 15.51
C ARG A 148 4.82 2.54 14.77
N GLN A 149 5.35 1.56 15.50
CA GLN A 149 6.00 0.38 14.92
C GLN A 149 5.01 -0.72 14.52
N TRP A 150 3.86 -0.79 15.21
CA TRP A 150 2.86 -1.85 15.03
C TRP A 150 1.49 -1.33 14.62
N SER A 151 1.34 -0.02 14.37
CA SER A 151 0.09 0.63 13.97
C SER A 151 -1.09 0.32 14.91
N THR A 152 -0.81 0.23 16.22
CA THR A 152 -1.79 -0.10 17.25
C THR A 152 -2.13 1.08 18.15
N PHE A 153 -3.39 1.13 18.59
CA PHE A 153 -3.91 2.13 19.51
C PHE A 153 -4.62 1.42 20.67
N SER A 154 -4.33 1.85 21.90
CA SER A 154 -5.04 1.41 23.10
C SER A 154 -5.60 2.61 23.86
N TYR A 155 -6.82 2.45 24.38
CA TYR A 155 -7.51 3.39 25.25
C TYR A 155 -7.95 2.68 26.52
N LYS A 156 -7.53 3.16 27.69
CA LYS A 156 -7.77 2.56 29.00
C LYS A 156 -8.53 3.53 29.88
N LYS A 157 -9.55 3.05 30.59
CA LYS A 157 -10.36 3.83 31.52
C LYS A 157 -10.27 3.26 32.92
N TYR A 158 -10.03 4.12 33.90
CA TYR A 158 -9.76 3.76 35.29
C TYR A 158 -10.84 4.27 36.25
N GLY A 159 -11.04 3.53 37.33
CA GLY A 159 -11.81 3.95 38.50
C GLY A 159 -10.95 4.69 39.53
N THR A 160 -11.59 5.24 40.56
CA THR A 160 -10.94 6.05 41.62
C THR A 160 -9.72 5.39 42.27
N ASN A 161 -9.72 4.05 42.34
CA ASN A 161 -8.67 3.27 42.99
C ASN A 161 -7.61 2.76 41.98
N LYS A 162 -7.50 3.38 40.79
CA LYS A 162 -6.68 2.93 39.64
C LYS A 162 -7.02 1.53 39.09
N GLN A 163 -8.18 0.98 39.45
CA GLN A 163 -8.71 -0.23 38.83
C GLN A 163 -9.04 0.04 37.36
N LEU A 164 -8.60 -0.84 36.45
CA LEU A 164 -9.04 -0.80 35.05
C LEU A 164 -10.53 -1.16 34.99
N LEU A 165 -11.35 -0.25 34.45
CA LEU A 165 -12.78 -0.45 34.21
C LEU A 165 -13.04 -0.99 32.81
N GLY A 166 -12.21 -0.59 31.84
CA GLY A 166 -12.24 -1.15 30.50
C GLY A 166 -11.09 -0.67 29.63
N GLU A 167 -10.83 -1.44 28.59
CA GLU A 167 -9.79 -1.19 27.57
C GLU A 167 -10.42 -1.29 26.18
N SER A 168 -9.93 -0.50 25.23
CA SER A 168 -10.26 -0.62 23.81
C SER A 168 -8.96 -0.66 23.02
N PHE A 169 -8.75 -1.73 22.27
CA PHE A 169 -7.55 -2.00 21.50
C PHE A 169 -7.90 -2.04 20.01
N ILE A 170 -7.14 -1.33 19.19
CA ILE A 170 -7.34 -1.17 17.75
C ILE A 170 -6.03 -1.50 17.03
N VAL A 171 -6.10 -2.26 15.95
CA VAL A 171 -4.96 -2.59 15.08
C VAL A 171 -5.28 -2.16 13.66
N LEU A 172 -4.38 -1.41 13.02
CA LEU A 172 -4.41 -1.12 11.59
C LEU A 172 -3.41 -2.03 10.87
N GLY A 173 -3.85 -2.71 9.80
CA GLY A 173 -3.01 -3.58 8.97
C GLY A 173 -2.84 -3.05 7.55
N ASP A 174 -1.70 -3.36 6.95
CA ASP A 174 -1.18 -2.76 5.70
C ASP A 174 -2.14 -2.82 4.49
N ASN A 175 -3.08 -3.77 4.49
CA ASN A 175 -4.09 -3.94 3.43
C ASN A 175 -5.38 -3.14 3.67
N GLY A 176 -5.33 -2.07 4.47
CA GLY A 176 -6.51 -1.27 4.82
C GLY A 176 -7.44 -1.94 5.83
N THR A 177 -6.93 -2.89 6.61
CA THR A 177 -7.72 -3.68 7.56
C THR A 177 -7.70 -3.07 8.96
N VAL A 178 -8.84 -3.06 9.65
CA VAL A 178 -8.99 -2.54 11.01
C VAL A 178 -9.59 -3.62 11.90
N GLU A 179 -8.85 -4.03 12.92
CA GLU A 179 -9.36 -4.87 14.02
C GLU A 179 -9.66 -3.99 15.24
N THR A 180 -10.69 -4.33 16.02
CA THR A 180 -10.97 -3.69 17.31
C THR A 180 -11.47 -4.72 18.32
N LYS A 181 -10.98 -4.62 19.56
CA LYS A 181 -11.45 -5.39 20.72
C LYS A 181 -11.71 -4.45 21.89
N ILE A 182 -12.89 -4.54 22.50
CA ILE A 182 -13.28 -3.76 23.69
C ILE A 182 -13.49 -4.72 24.86
N TYR A 183 -12.89 -4.38 25.99
CA TYR A 183 -12.87 -5.15 27.22
C TYR A 183 -13.60 -4.41 28.35
N ASN A 184 -14.50 -5.10 29.06
CA ASN A 184 -15.03 -4.70 30.37
C ASN A 184 -14.17 -5.39 31.44
N LYS A 185 -13.37 -4.62 32.19
CA LYS A 185 -12.24 -5.09 33.02
C LYS A 185 -11.26 -5.95 32.19
N ASN A 186 -11.49 -7.26 32.13
CA ASN A 186 -10.69 -8.26 31.41
C ASN A 186 -11.51 -9.11 30.42
N LEU A 187 -12.85 -9.00 30.39
CA LEU A 187 -13.72 -9.78 29.49
C LEU A 187 -13.95 -9.00 28.20
N ILE A 188 -13.83 -9.65 27.04
CA ILE A 188 -14.20 -9.05 25.75
C ILE A 188 -15.72 -8.88 25.73
N ILE A 189 -16.18 -7.66 25.47
CA ILE A 189 -17.61 -7.32 25.26
C ILE A 189 -17.93 -7.00 23.79
N TYR A 190 -16.91 -6.65 23.00
CA TYR A 190 -17.04 -6.40 21.56
C TYR A 190 -15.75 -6.78 20.82
N GLU A 191 -15.87 -7.48 19.70
CA GLU A 191 -14.80 -7.72 18.72
C GLU A 191 -15.31 -7.33 17.33
N SER A 192 -14.52 -6.63 16.53
CA SER A 192 -14.83 -6.37 15.13
C SER A 192 -13.60 -6.43 14.23
N TYR A 193 -13.81 -6.79 12.97
CA TYR A 193 -12.80 -6.76 11.92
C TYR A 193 -13.41 -6.21 10.64
N TYR A 194 -12.74 -5.25 10.01
CA TYR A 194 -13.19 -4.60 8.77
C TYR A 194 -12.04 -4.47 7.77
N THR A 195 -12.34 -4.61 6.48
CA THR A 195 -11.48 -4.15 5.38
C THR A 195 -12.06 -2.84 4.85
N ILE A 196 -11.27 -1.76 4.83
CA ILE A 196 -11.74 -0.41 4.51
C ILE A 196 -11.15 0.06 3.17
N LYS A 197 -12.03 0.51 2.27
CA LYS A 197 -11.67 1.10 0.99
C LYS A 197 -10.94 2.42 1.20
N ASN A 198 -9.73 2.53 0.67
CA ASN A 198 -8.87 3.71 0.76
C ASN A 198 -8.62 4.13 2.23
N LEU A 199 -8.10 3.22 3.06
CA LEU A 199 -7.69 3.56 4.44
C LEU A 199 -6.54 4.57 4.41
N ASP A 200 -6.88 5.84 4.60
CA ASP A 200 -5.94 6.95 4.77
C ASP A 200 -5.64 7.14 6.27
N PHE A 201 -4.36 7.04 6.65
CA PHE A 201 -3.89 7.13 8.02
C PHE A 201 -4.24 8.46 8.69
N ASP A 202 -4.17 9.59 7.97
CA ASP A 202 -4.53 10.91 8.50
C ASP A 202 -6.03 11.02 8.82
N ASN A 203 -6.85 10.20 8.15
CA ASN A 203 -8.31 10.17 8.31
C ASN A 203 -8.83 9.02 9.21
N VAL A 204 -7.98 8.13 9.73
CA VAL A 204 -8.39 7.01 10.62
C VAL A 204 -9.24 7.48 11.79
N LYS A 205 -8.90 8.62 12.41
CA LYS A 205 -9.64 9.18 13.55
C LYS A 205 -11.08 9.56 13.21
N ILE A 206 -11.33 9.98 11.96
CA ILE A 206 -12.67 10.28 11.43
C ILE A 206 -13.40 8.98 11.07
N ILE A 207 -12.71 8.04 10.41
CA ILE A 207 -13.25 6.72 10.05
C ILE A 207 -13.73 5.96 11.31
N MET A 208 -12.91 5.87 12.35
CA MET A 208 -13.29 5.25 13.63
C MET A 208 -14.44 6.00 14.32
N SER A 209 -14.45 7.34 14.30
CA SER A 209 -15.57 8.13 14.86
C SER A 209 -16.90 7.91 14.12
N ASN A 210 -16.86 7.43 12.87
CA ASN A 210 -18.05 7.15 12.06
C ASN A 210 -18.51 5.69 12.19
N LEU A 211 -17.58 4.73 12.32
CA LEU A 211 -17.90 3.31 12.55
C LEU A 211 -18.75 3.13 13.82
N PHE A 212 -18.39 3.78 14.93
CA PHE A 212 -19.17 3.73 16.19
C PHE A 212 -20.46 4.56 16.18
N LYS A 213 -20.86 5.17 15.06
CA LYS A 213 -22.07 6.03 14.94
C LYS A 213 -23.21 5.38 14.15
N ASN A 214 -23.27 4.04 14.08
CA ASN A 214 -24.44 3.25 13.66
C ASN A 214 -25.03 3.51 12.25
N THR A 215 -24.46 4.39 11.42
CA THR A 215 -25.21 4.98 10.30
C THR A 215 -24.47 5.10 8.96
N ASN A 216 -23.15 4.84 8.87
CA ASN A 216 -22.48 4.86 7.57
C ASN A 216 -21.29 3.90 7.41
N TYR A 217 -21.56 2.70 6.89
CA TYR A 217 -20.55 1.69 6.52
C TYR A 217 -20.09 1.80 5.05
N GLN A 218 -20.37 2.90 4.32
CA GLN A 218 -20.07 3.06 2.87
C GLN A 218 -18.60 2.79 2.45
N ASN A 219 -17.65 2.94 3.37
CA ASN A 219 -16.24 2.68 3.11
C ASN A 219 -15.76 1.29 3.55
N VAL A 220 -16.58 0.51 4.26
CA VAL A 220 -16.29 -0.90 4.56
C VAL A 220 -16.52 -1.71 3.29
N LEU A 221 -15.56 -2.54 2.94
CA LEU A 221 -15.72 -3.61 1.96
C LEU A 221 -16.37 -4.79 2.66
N ASP A 222 -15.58 -5.67 3.28
CA ASP A 222 -16.06 -6.84 4.02
C ASP A 222 -15.70 -6.73 5.51
N GLY A 223 -16.47 -7.34 6.41
CA GLY A 223 -16.16 -7.34 7.84
C GLY A 223 -17.16 -8.07 8.73
N TYR A 224 -16.94 -8.05 10.05
CA TYR A 224 -17.86 -8.60 11.06
C TYR A 224 -17.81 -7.81 12.38
N GLU A 225 -18.88 -7.93 13.16
CA GLU A 225 -18.97 -7.53 14.56
C GLU A 225 -19.42 -8.72 15.41
N LYS A 226 -18.90 -8.81 16.64
CA LYS A 226 -19.34 -9.76 17.68
C LYS A 226 -19.57 -9.00 18.98
N ILE A 227 -20.72 -9.23 19.60
CA ILE A 227 -21.11 -8.66 20.89
C ILE A 227 -21.26 -9.79 21.90
N TYR A 228 -20.74 -9.60 23.11
CA TYR A 228 -20.70 -10.60 24.16
C TYR A 228 -21.40 -10.08 25.42
N ASP A 229 -21.97 -10.99 26.21
CA ASP A 229 -22.60 -10.69 27.50
C ASP A 229 -21.57 -10.26 28.57
N ASP A 230 -22.05 -9.83 29.74
CA ASP A 230 -21.20 -9.47 30.89
C ASP A 230 -20.39 -10.67 31.46
N ASN A 231 -20.58 -11.89 30.95
CA ASN A 231 -19.83 -13.10 31.29
C ASN A 231 -18.78 -13.50 30.22
N GLY A 232 -18.79 -12.86 29.04
CA GLY A 232 -17.92 -13.18 27.90
C GLY A 232 -18.46 -14.25 26.94
N ASN A 233 -19.74 -14.61 27.03
CA ASN A 233 -20.44 -15.46 26.05
C ASN A 233 -20.82 -14.61 24.82
N LEU A 234 -20.65 -15.15 23.60
CA LEU A 234 -21.12 -14.48 22.38
C LEU A 234 -22.67 -14.43 22.38
N GLU A 235 -23.25 -13.24 22.24
CA GLU A 235 -24.70 -13.03 22.10
C GLU A 235 -25.11 -12.75 20.65
N LEU A 236 -24.30 -11.99 19.91
CA LEU A 236 -24.63 -11.51 18.57
C LEU A 236 -23.40 -11.52 17.67
N GLU A 237 -23.52 -12.09 16.47
CA GLU A 237 -22.53 -11.93 15.38
C GLU A 237 -23.20 -11.31 14.15
N LYS A 238 -22.66 -10.20 13.64
CA LYS A 238 -23.08 -9.57 12.37
C LYS A 238 -22.00 -9.71 11.31
N THR A 239 -22.37 -9.96 10.06
CA THR A 239 -21.42 -10.00 8.92
C THR A 239 -21.79 -8.95 7.88
N TYR A 240 -20.79 -8.20 7.42
CA TYR A 240 -20.90 -7.12 6.45
C TYR A 240 -20.17 -7.46 5.15
N LYS A 241 -20.73 -7.06 4.00
CA LYS A 241 -20.15 -7.28 2.67
C LYS A 241 -20.53 -6.16 1.70
N ASN A 242 -19.54 -5.63 0.98
CA ASN A 242 -19.63 -4.37 0.23
C ASN A 242 -20.32 -3.22 1.01
N GLY A 243 -20.10 -3.15 2.33
CA GLY A 243 -20.71 -2.16 3.22
C GLY A 243 -22.16 -2.42 3.64
N GLU A 244 -22.82 -3.46 3.09
CA GLU A 244 -24.17 -3.89 3.50
C GLU A 244 -24.11 -4.96 4.60
N LEU A 245 -25.06 -4.96 5.54
CA LEU A 245 -25.25 -6.02 6.52
C LEU A 245 -25.90 -7.24 5.82
N ILE A 246 -25.20 -8.37 5.75
CA ILE A 246 -25.64 -9.57 5.01
C ILE A 246 -26.05 -10.76 5.88
N ASP A 247 -25.64 -10.80 7.15
CA ASP A 247 -25.98 -11.86 8.10
C ASP A 247 -26.03 -11.31 9.53
N THR A 248 -26.86 -11.89 10.38
CA THR A 248 -26.96 -11.58 11.81
C THR A 248 -27.42 -12.83 12.56
N LYS A 249 -26.56 -13.34 13.45
CA LYS A 249 -26.78 -14.53 14.26
C LYS A 249 -26.98 -14.13 15.72
N GLU A 250 -28.12 -14.51 16.30
CA GLU A 250 -28.39 -14.40 17.73
C GLU A 250 -28.07 -15.74 18.43
N TYR A 251 -27.37 -15.66 19.56
CA TYR A 251 -26.92 -16.79 20.36
C TYR A 251 -27.64 -16.74 21.72
N LYS A 252 -28.79 -17.42 21.82
CA LYS A 252 -29.61 -17.38 23.04
C LYS A 252 -28.96 -18.19 24.17
N ILE A 253 -28.62 -17.48 25.24
CA ILE A 253 -28.17 -18.07 26.50
C ILE A 253 -29.42 -18.50 27.29
N ASN A 254 -29.56 -19.80 27.55
CA ASN A 254 -30.61 -20.31 28.45
C ASN A 254 -30.21 -20.03 29.90
N THR A 255 -30.55 -18.84 30.41
CA THR A 255 -30.48 -18.55 31.84
C THR A 255 -31.48 -19.43 32.59
N TYR A 256 -30.99 -20.26 33.52
CA TYR A 256 -31.86 -20.99 34.45
C TYR A 256 -32.63 -20.00 35.33
N GLU A 257 -33.94 -20.16 35.45
CA GLU A 257 -34.74 -19.37 36.39
C GLU A 257 -34.40 -19.75 37.84
N GLU A 258 -33.90 -18.79 38.61
CA GLU A 258 -33.76 -18.95 40.06
C GLU A 258 -35.14 -18.93 40.74
N LYS A 259 -35.40 -19.92 41.60
CA LYS A 259 -36.65 -19.98 42.38
C LYS A 259 -36.70 -18.88 43.44
N PRO A 260 -37.76 -18.06 43.50
CA PRO A 260 -38.09 -17.29 44.69
C PRO A 260 -38.44 -18.22 45.86
N ILE A 261 -38.00 -17.90 47.07
CA ILE A 261 -38.29 -18.68 48.28
C ILE A 261 -39.49 -18.08 49.05
N SER A 262 -40.50 -18.93 49.25
CA SER A 262 -41.60 -18.87 50.24
C SER A 262 -42.40 -17.56 50.46
N VAL A 263 -43.71 -17.64 50.17
CA VAL A 263 -44.77 -17.22 51.11
C VAL A 263 -45.82 -18.35 51.17
N THR A 264 -46.50 -18.50 52.31
CA THR A 264 -47.32 -19.68 52.68
C THR A 264 -48.79 -19.59 52.30
N ASN A 265 -49.40 -20.68 51.79
CA ASN A 265 -50.50 -21.45 52.44
C ASN A 265 -51.26 -22.36 51.46
N ASN A 266 -51.46 -23.64 51.85
CA ASN A 266 -52.55 -24.58 51.52
C ASN A 266 -52.81 -24.95 50.02
N SER A 267 -53.19 -26.18 49.64
CA SER A 267 -53.53 -27.40 50.41
C SER A 267 -53.39 -28.70 49.58
N ASP A 268 -52.92 -29.76 50.23
CA ASP A 268 -53.30 -31.20 50.10
C ASP A 268 -53.01 -32.08 48.85
N THR A 269 -52.69 -33.34 49.20
CA THR A 269 -52.83 -34.63 48.47
C THR A 269 -51.85 -35.09 47.35
N ASN A 270 -50.79 -35.79 47.80
CA ASN A 270 -50.55 -37.24 47.60
C ASN A 270 -50.72 -37.92 46.20
N ILE A 271 -49.62 -38.51 45.66
CA ILE A 271 -49.37 -39.99 45.56
C ILE A 271 -48.07 -40.31 44.79
N ASP A 272 -47.29 -41.30 45.27
CA ASP A 272 -46.10 -41.90 44.63
C ASP A 272 -46.48 -42.86 43.45
N ASN A 273 -45.63 -43.24 42.48
CA ASN A 273 -44.39 -44.00 42.68
C ASN A 273 -43.52 -44.15 41.40
N SER A 274 -42.24 -43.78 41.53
CA SER A 274 -41.02 -44.58 41.29
C SER A 274 -40.87 -45.63 40.14
N LEU A 275 -39.71 -45.53 39.44
CA LEU A 275 -38.75 -46.62 39.06
C LEU A 275 -39.17 -47.75 38.06
N ASN A 276 -38.30 -48.39 37.26
CA ASN A 276 -37.00 -48.03 36.62
C ASN A 276 -36.59 -49.10 35.55
N ILE A 277 -35.64 -48.78 34.64
CA ILE A 277 -34.44 -49.59 34.19
C ILE A 277 -34.55 -51.15 34.09
N GLU A 278 -34.14 -51.91 33.05
CA GLU A 278 -33.25 -51.63 31.89
C GLU A 278 -33.34 -52.60 30.65
N ASN A 279 -32.34 -52.49 29.76
CA ASN A 279 -32.09 -53.05 28.41
C ASN A 279 -31.87 -54.58 28.23
N LYS A 280 -32.22 -55.07 27.01
CA LYS A 280 -31.53 -56.14 26.19
C LYS A 280 -31.54 -57.59 26.75
N ASN A 281 -31.45 -58.71 26.00
CA ASN A 281 -31.16 -59.07 24.58
C ASN A 281 -31.72 -60.53 24.36
N PHE A 282 -31.77 -61.22 23.20
CA PHE A 282 -31.77 -60.92 21.74
C PHE A 282 -31.85 -62.26 20.94
N PHE A 283 -32.82 -62.42 20.01
CA PHE A 283 -33.09 -63.62 19.15
C PHE A 283 -33.50 -64.91 19.93
N GLU A 284 -34.39 -65.80 19.46
CA GLU A 284 -35.29 -65.88 18.28
C GLU A 284 -36.67 -66.47 18.76
N LYS A 285 -37.58 -67.22 18.09
CA LYS A 285 -37.70 -67.92 16.78
C LYS A 285 -39.19 -68.01 16.34
N ASN A 286 -39.45 -68.41 15.10
CA ASN A 286 -40.80 -68.65 14.52
C ASN A 286 -41.46 -69.95 15.05
N ARG A 287 -42.79 -70.19 15.03
CA ARG A 287 -43.82 -70.15 13.96
C ARG A 287 -45.24 -70.31 14.59
N SER A 288 -46.43 -70.12 13.98
CA SER A 288 -46.90 -69.49 12.71
C SER A 288 -48.46 -69.63 12.59
N PHE A 289 -49.07 -69.11 11.51
CA PHE A 289 -50.43 -69.45 11.00
C PHE A 289 -51.67 -69.06 11.84
N ILE A 290 -52.22 -67.86 11.59
CA ILE A 290 -53.55 -67.60 10.97
C ILE A 290 -53.77 -66.07 10.95
N LEU A 291 -53.46 -65.43 9.81
CA LEU A 291 -53.81 -64.03 9.50
C LEU A 291 -53.55 -63.63 8.03
N TYR A 292 -53.25 -64.61 7.16
CA TYR A 292 -52.68 -64.38 5.82
C TYR A 292 -53.70 -64.15 4.69
N SER A 293 -55.00 -64.07 4.98
CA SER A 293 -56.07 -64.01 3.98
C SER A 293 -56.55 -62.60 3.61
N LEU A 294 -56.33 -61.57 4.45
CA LEU A 294 -56.79 -60.19 4.14
C LEU A 294 -55.77 -59.38 3.33
N GLY A 295 -54.47 -59.54 3.58
CA GLY A 295 -53.43 -58.69 2.96
C GLY A 295 -53.31 -58.84 1.44
N PHE A 296 -53.53 -60.04 0.91
CA PHE A 296 -53.28 -60.35 -0.50
C PHE A 296 -54.27 -59.66 -1.46
N LEU A 297 -55.54 -59.56 -1.07
CA LEU A 297 -56.57 -58.87 -1.87
C LEU A 297 -56.32 -57.36 -1.96
N LEU A 298 -55.87 -56.74 -0.87
CA LEU A 298 -55.57 -55.30 -0.84
C LEU A 298 -54.38 -54.96 -1.75
N ILE A 299 -53.33 -55.80 -1.72
CA ILE A 299 -52.14 -55.62 -2.57
C ILE A 299 -52.48 -55.81 -4.06
N MET A 300 -53.29 -56.80 -4.42
CA MET A 300 -53.72 -56.99 -5.80
C MET A 300 -54.55 -55.80 -6.34
N ALA A 301 -55.45 -55.24 -5.53
CA ALA A 301 -56.20 -54.04 -5.91
C ALA A 301 -55.27 -52.83 -6.17
N ILE A 302 -54.25 -52.64 -5.33
CA ILE A 302 -53.25 -51.57 -5.48
C ILE A 302 -52.39 -51.79 -6.74
N ILE A 303 -51.94 -53.02 -7.02
CA ILE A 303 -51.16 -53.33 -8.23
C ILE A 303 -51.98 -53.12 -9.51
N ILE A 304 -53.27 -53.50 -9.52
CA ILE A 304 -54.16 -53.24 -10.65
C ILE A 304 -54.38 -51.72 -10.83
N PHE A 305 -54.56 -50.97 -9.75
CA PHE A 305 -54.67 -49.51 -9.82
C PHE A 305 -53.40 -48.86 -10.42
N PHE A 306 -52.21 -49.26 -9.98
CA PHE A 306 -50.94 -48.73 -10.51
C PHE A 306 -50.62 -49.20 -11.93
N THR A 307 -51.04 -50.39 -12.37
CA THR A 307 -50.84 -50.84 -13.76
C THR A 307 -51.83 -50.21 -14.73
N VAL A 308 -53.09 -49.97 -14.33
CA VAL A 308 -54.08 -49.28 -15.17
C VAL A 308 -53.81 -47.77 -15.26
N THR A 309 -53.30 -47.14 -14.21
CA THR A 309 -52.85 -45.74 -14.27
C THR A 309 -51.48 -45.57 -14.91
N GLY A 310 -50.60 -46.57 -14.83
CA GLY A 310 -49.22 -46.54 -15.33
C GLY A 310 -49.06 -46.59 -16.86
N ILE A 311 -50.11 -46.88 -17.64
CA ILE A 311 -50.06 -46.94 -19.12
C ILE A 311 -50.80 -45.74 -19.73
N LYS A 312 -50.64 -44.55 -19.13
CA LYS A 312 -51.06 -43.29 -19.77
C LYS A 312 -50.27 -42.04 -19.37
N GLU A 313 -48.94 -42.15 -19.26
CA GLU A 313 -48.08 -40.99 -19.52
C GLU A 313 -48.20 -40.58 -21.00
N LYS A 314 -49.29 -39.87 -21.33
CA LYS A 314 -49.19 -38.80 -22.32
C LYS A 314 -48.12 -37.85 -21.81
N LEU A 315 -47.06 -37.68 -22.60
CA LEU A 315 -46.25 -36.47 -22.52
C LEU A 315 -47.14 -35.30 -22.97
N ASP A 316 -47.84 -34.70 -22.02
CA ASP A 316 -48.50 -33.42 -22.21
C ASP A 316 -47.40 -32.37 -22.43
N ASN A 317 -47.10 -32.10 -23.70
CA ASN A 317 -46.28 -30.98 -24.13
C ASN A 317 -46.96 -29.67 -23.69
N LYS A 318 -46.74 -29.25 -22.44
CA LYS A 318 -47.02 -27.89 -22.01
C LYS A 318 -46.11 -26.94 -22.79
N ASN A 319 -46.72 -26.15 -23.66
CA ASN A 319 -46.08 -24.99 -24.26
C ASN A 319 -45.90 -23.92 -23.16
N VAL A 320 -44.79 -24.01 -22.42
CA VAL A 320 -44.38 -23.03 -21.40
C VAL A 320 -43.83 -21.78 -22.08
N SER A 321 -44.24 -20.59 -21.60
CA SER A 321 -43.68 -19.33 -22.11
C SER A 321 -42.41 -18.95 -21.34
N TYR A 322 -41.46 -18.37 -22.05
CA TYR A 322 -40.22 -17.84 -21.51
C TYR A 322 -40.06 -16.39 -21.96
N ASP A 323 -39.99 -15.49 -21.00
CA ASP A 323 -40.04 -14.05 -21.20
C ASP A 323 -38.84 -13.41 -20.48
N TYR A 324 -38.27 -12.34 -21.04
CA TYR A 324 -36.94 -11.84 -20.65
C TYR A 324 -36.93 -10.32 -20.47
N GLU A 325 -36.60 -9.86 -19.26
CA GLU A 325 -36.37 -8.44 -18.95
C GLU A 325 -34.88 -8.13 -19.17
N ASP A 326 -34.57 -7.29 -20.16
CA ASP A 326 -33.21 -6.79 -20.45
C ASP A 326 -33.16 -5.27 -20.30
N THR A 327 -32.44 -4.80 -19.29
CA THR A 327 -32.12 -3.39 -19.04
C THR A 327 -30.65 -3.29 -18.61
N GLU A 328 -30.12 -2.08 -18.39
CA GLU A 328 -28.73 -1.92 -17.98
C GLU A 328 -28.48 -2.46 -16.54
N ASP A 329 -29.48 -2.37 -15.66
CA ASP A 329 -29.40 -2.77 -14.25
C ASP A 329 -30.14 -4.09 -13.89
N LYS A 330 -30.93 -4.65 -14.81
CA LYS A 330 -31.58 -5.96 -14.63
C LYS A 330 -31.47 -6.82 -15.88
N LYS A 331 -31.18 -8.10 -15.68
CA LYS A 331 -31.27 -9.15 -16.70
C LYS A 331 -31.89 -10.40 -16.09
N ILE A 332 -33.19 -10.59 -16.30
CA ILE A 332 -34.01 -11.58 -15.58
C ILE A 332 -34.81 -12.42 -16.57
N LEU A 333 -34.64 -13.74 -16.51
CA LEU A 333 -35.41 -14.71 -17.27
C LEU A 333 -36.60 -15.24 -16.44
N TYR A 334 -37.78 -15.21 -17.03
CA TYR A 334 -39.06 -15.62 -16.47
C TYR A 334 -39.61 -16.88 -17.16
N CYS A 335 -40.49 -17.58 -16.45
CA CYS A 335 -41.19 -18.78 -16.89
C CYS A 335 -42.59 -18.74 -16.24
N ASP A 336 -43.65 -18.62 -17.04
CA ASP A 336 -45.03 -18.40 -16.56
C ASP A 336 -45.09 -17.28 -15.47
N ASP A 337 -44.65 -16.08 -15.84
CA ASP A 337 -44.52 -14.87 -15.00
C ASP A 337 -43.60 -14.98 -13.76
N LYS A 338 -42.87 -16.09 -13.57
CA LYS A 338 -42.04 -16.33 -12.37
C LYS A 338 -40.54 -16.36 -12.70
N PRO A 339 -39.69 -15.64 -11.93
CA PRO A 339 -38.24 -15.67 -12.13
C PRO A 339 -37.64 -17.07 -11.96
N ILE A 340 -36.80 -17.49 -12.90
CA ILE A 340 -36.29 -18.87 -12.95
C ILE A 340 -35.28 -19.16 -11.83
N ASN A 341 -35.54 -20.20 -11.03
CA ASN A 341 -34.67 -20.63 -9.94
C ASN A 341 -34.18 -22.07 -10.15
N ARG A 342 -33.70 -22.37 -11.37
CA ARG A 342 -33.30 -23.71 -11.83
C ARG A 342 -32.27 -23.66 -12.95
N LYS A 343 -31.76 -24.83 -13.33
CA LYS A 343 -30.77 -25.04 -14.39
C LYS A 343 -31.44 -25.38 -15.73
N ILE A 344 -31.00 -24.74 -16.81
CA ILE A 344 -31.46 -24.96 -18.19
C ILE A 344 -30.26 -25.31 -19.07
N ARG A 345 -30.41 -26.33 -19.91
CA ARG A 345 -29.44 -26.69 -20.95
C ARG A 345 -30.01 -26.40 -22.33
N TYR A 346 -29.40 -25.47 -23.04
CA TYR A 346 -29.63 -25.20 -24.44
C TYR A 346 -28.69 -26.07 -25.28
N ILE A 347 -29.24 -26.81 -26.24
CA ILE A 347 -28.52 -27.67 -27.16
C ILE A 347 -28.72 -27.09 -28.56
N TYR A 348 -27.67 -26.50 -29.11
CA TYR A 348 -27.68 -25.96 -30.47
C TYR A 348 -27.19 -27.03 -31.45
N LEU A 349 -28.06 -27.39 -32.38
CA LEU A 349 -27.76 -28.31 -33.47
C LEU A 349 -27.69 -27.50 -34.77
N PRO A 350 -26.49 -27.23 -35.31
CA PRO A 350 -26.35 -26.60 -36.61
C PRO A 350 -26.83 -27.54 -37.71
N ASP A 351 -27.21 -26.97 -38.85
CA ASP A 351 -27.82 -27.69 -39.97
C ASP A 351 -26.79 -28.49 -40.81
N SER A 352 -25.69 -28.94 -40.20
CA SER A 352 -24.62 -29.76 -40.80
C SER A 352 -23.99 -30.67 -39.73
N ASP A 353 -23.87 -31.97 -40.03
CA ASP A 353 -24.14 -33.09 -39.09
C ASP A 353 -23.25 -33.27 -37.84
N PHE A 354 -22.15 -32.52 -37.65
CA PHE A 354 -21.06 -32.96 -36.77
C PHE A 354 -20.54 -31.98 -35.71
N THR A 355 -20.95 -30.70 -35.70
CA THR A 355 -20.58 -29.77 -34.61
C THR A 355 -21.73 -29.60 -33.62
N SER A 356 -21.44 -29.46 -32.32
CA SER A 356 -22.47 -29.22 -31.31
C SER A 356 -22.04 -28.22 -30.25
N ILE A 357 -22.95 -27.32 -29.88
CA ILE A 357 -22.74 -26.33 -28.82
C ILE A 357 -23.74 -26.59 -27.71
N TYR A 358 -23.23 -26.84 -26.52
CA TYR A 358 -23.99 -27.02 -25.28
C TYR A 358 -23.81 -25.76 -24.43
N LEU A 359 -24.88 -24.99 -24.26
CA LEU A 359 -24.91 -23.85 -23.36
C LEU A 359 -25.74 -24.22 -22.12
N GLU A 360 -25.11 -24.20 -20.96
CA GLU A 360 -25.68 -24.67 -19.70
C GLU A 360 -25.67 -23.52 -18.69
N ILE A 361 -26.87 -23.04 -18.32
CA ILE A 361 -27.05 -21.85 -17.47
C ILE A 361 -27.82 -22.24 -16.22
N THR A 362 -27.29 -21.86 -15.06
CA THR A 362 -27.99 -21.96 -13.76
C THR A 362 -28.53 -20.60 -13.38
N TYR A 363 -29.85 -20.49 -13.25
CA TYR A 363 -30.52 -19.26 -12.82
C TYR A 363 -30.91 -19.32 -11.34
N LYS A 364 -30.81 -18.18 -10.66
CA LYS A 364 -31.33 -17.96 -9.30
C LYS A 364 -32.12 -16.65 -9.32
N GLN A 365 -33.40 -16.69 -8.93
CA GLN A 365 -34.31 -15.53 -9.04
C GLN A 365 -34.32 -14.90 -10.46
N GLY A 366 -34.22 -15.73 -11.50
CA GLY A 366 -34.17 -15.34 -12.91
C GLY A 366 -32.83 -14.75 -13.39
N VAL A 367 -31.89 -14.44 -12.49
CA VAL A 367 -30.55 -13.98 -12.83
C VAL A 367 -29.62 -15.19 -13.06
N PRO A 368 -28.84 -15.26 -14.15
CA PRO A 368 -27.87 -16.33 -14.36
C PRO A 368 -26.69 -16.17 -13.39
N ILE A 369 -26.44 -17.18 -12.55
CA ILE A 369 -25.35 -17.18 -11.55
C ILE A 369 -24.12 -18.03 -11.96
N PHE A 370 -24.31 -18.91 -12.94
CA PHE A 370 -23.27 -19.75 -13.53
C PHE A 370 -23.64 -20.04 -14.98
N ILE A 371 -22.66 -19.89 -15.88
CA ILE A 371 -22.78 -20.24 -17.29
C ILE A 371 -21.60 -21.15 -17.65
N LYS A 372 -21.89 -22.31 -18.25
CA LYS A 372 -20.93 -23.17 -18.93
C LYS A 372 -21.31 -23.25 -20.40
N LEU A 373 -20.46 -22.73 -21.27
CA LEU A 373 -20.54 -22.98 -22.71
C LEU A 373 -19.52 -24.06 -23.07
N SER A 374 -19.93 -25.07 -23.83
CA SER A 374 -19.04 -26.14 -24.31
C SER A 374 -19.28 -26.40 -25.79
N HIS A 375 -18.23 -26.38 -26.61
CA HIS A 375 -18.30 -26.69 -28.03
C HIS A 375 -17.43 -27.91 -28.35
N TYR A 376 -17.97 -28.80 -29.19
CA TYR A 376 -17.31 -29.99 -29.71
C TYR A 376 -17.27 -29.95 -31.24
N ASP A 377 -16.07 -30.12 -31.81
CA ASP A 377 -15.81 -30.21 -33.25
C ASP A 377 -14.87 -31.40 -33.55
N PRO A 378 -15.38 -32.50 -34.15
CA PRO A 378 -14.60 -33.69 -34.47
C PRO A 378 -13.62 -33.49 -35.65
N TYR A 379 -13.70 -32.39 -36.39
CA TYR A 379 -12.70 -32.01 -37.40
C TYR A 379 -11.56 -31.16 -36.82
N VAL A 380 -11.59 -30.85 -35.51
CA VAL A 380 -10.50 -30.14 -34.83
C VAL A 380 -9.57 -31.10 -34.08
N SER A 381 -10.10 -32.15 -33.43
CA SER A 381 -9.30 -33.26 -32.90
C SER A 381 -10.11 -34.53 -32.68
N GLN A 382 -9.45 -35.69 -32.72
CA GLN A 382 -9.97 -36.94 -32.15
C GLN A 382 -9.80 -36.98 -30.61
N GLU A 383 -9.03 -36.03 -30.05
CA GLU A 383 -8.67 -35.94 -28.63
C GLU A 383 -8.95 -34.53 -28.07
N ASN A 384 -10.12 -34.37 -27.46
CA ASN A 384 -10.40 -33.38 -26.42
C ASN A 384 -10.28 -31.86 -26.73
N THR A 385 -10.45 -31.38 -27.96
CA THR A 385 -10.72 -29.93 -28.18
C THR A 385 -12.14 -29.51 -27.77
N ASN A 386 -12.40 -29.59 -26.47
CA ASN A 386 -13.55 -29.01 -25.79
C ASN A 386 -13.25 -27.53 -25.47
N PHE A 387 -13.75 -26.61 -26.30
CA PHE A 387 -13.75 -25.20 -25.94
C PHE A 387 -14.75 -25.00 -24.80
N GLU A 388 -14.27 -24.65 -23.60
CA GLU A 388 -15.12 -24.39 -22.44
C GLU A 388 -14.99 -22.93 -21.98
N ILE A 389 -16.10 -22.17 -22.00
CA ILE A 389 -16.23 -20.95 -21.20
C ILE A 389 -16.89 -21.31 -19.88
N LEU A 390 -16.18 -21.07 -18.78
CA LEU A 390 -16.74 -21.07 -17.43
C LEU A 390 -16.91 -19.63 -16.93
N ILE A 391 -18.16 -19.23 -16.66
CA ILE A 391 -18.48 -17.97 -15.98
C ILE A 391 -18.95 -18.29 -14.57
N LYS A 392 -18.20 -17.83 -13.56
CA LYS A 392 -18.44 -18.10 -12.14
C LYS A 392 -18.59 -16.80 -11.33
N LYS A 393 -19.37 -16.88 -10.25
CA LYS A 393 -19.64 -15.80 -9.28
C LYS A 393 -20.33 -14.56 -9.88
N ILE A 394 -21.22 -14.74 -10.86
CA ILE A 394 -21.92 -13.62 -11.53
C ILE A 394 -22.68 -12.79 -10.49
N SER A 395 -22.28 -11.53 -10.28
CA SER A 395 -22.97 -10.56 -9.41
C SER A 395 -24.23 -10.01 -10.11
N LYS A 396 -25.10 -9.29 -9.38
CA LYS A 396 -26.24 -8.56 -9.98
C LYS A 396 -25.80 -7.64 -11.13
N ASN A 397 -24.56 -7.14 -11.06
CA ASN A 397 -23.98 -6.18 -11.99
C ASN A 397 -23.14 -6.84 -13.10
N PHE A 398 -23.21 -8.18 -13.25
CA PHE A 398 -22.39 -8.96 -14.18
C PHE A 398 -20.88 -8.88 -13.96
N GLU A 399 -20.47 -8.80 -12.69
CA GLU A 399 -19.08 -9.03 -12.30
C GLU A 399 -18.82 -10.52 -12.09
N GLY A 400 -17.63 -11.01 -12.42
CA GLY A 400 -17.26 -12.41 -12.26
C GLY A 400 -15.88 -12.74 -12.81
N SER A 401 -15.69 -14.02 -13.15
CA SER A 401 -14.49 -14.54 -13.83
C SER A 401 -14.91 -15.44 -14.98
N PHE A 402 -14.26 -15.23 -16.13
CA PHE A 402 -14.38 -16.00 -17.36
C PHE A 402 -13.09 -16.78 -17.55
N THR A 403 -13.15 -18.11 -17.59
CA THR A 403 -12.03 -18.92 -18.07
C THR A 403 -12.39 -19.51 -19.42
N ILE A 404 -11.54 -19.31 -20.42
CA ILE A 404 -11.53 -20.03 -21.69
C ILE A 404 -10.41 -21.07 -21.62
N LEU A 405 -10.75 -22.33 -21.89
CA LEU A 405 -9.80 -23.43 -22.07
C LEU A 405 -9.89 -23.95 -23.51
N TYR A 406 -8.75 -24.21 -24.14
CA TYR A 406 -8.66 -24.78 -25.49
C TYR A 406 -7.30 -25.48 -25.69
N ASP A 407 -7.31 -26.81 -25.84
CA ASP A 407 -6.10 -27.64 -25.83
C ASP A 407 -5.27 -27.33 -24.55
N GLU A 408 -3.95 -27.21 -24.63
CA GLU A 408 -3.11 -26.75 -23.52
C GLU A 408 -3.24 -25.24 -23.18
N HIS A 409 -4.00 -24.45 -23.96
CA HIS A 409 -4.08 -23.00 -23.81
C HIS A 409 -5.23 -22.53 -22.91
N LYS A 410 -4.97 -21.42 -22.22
CA LYS A 410 -5.82 -20.88 -21.15
C LYS A 410 -5.83 -19.36 -21.21
N ILE A 411 -7.03 -18.77 -21.23
CA ILE A 411 -7.22 -17.33 -21.09
C ILE A 411 -8.20 -17.10 -19.93
N ILE A 412 -7.85 -16.22 -19.00
CA ILE A 412 -8.74 -15.77 -17.92
C ILE A 412 -9.08 -14.30 -18.17
N ALA A 413 -10.34 -13.90 -18.00
CA ALA A 413 -10.71 -12.51 -17.79
C ALA A 413 -11.47 -12.37 -16.47
N ASN A 414 -11.26 -11.29 -15.73
CA ASN A 414 -11.95 -11.00 -14.47
C ASN A 414 -12.40 -9.54 -14.44
N GLY A 415 -13.60 -9.26 -13.91
CA GLY A 415 -14.15 -7.91 -13.89
C GLY A 415 -15.65 -7.89 -14.16
N LYS A 416 -16.15 -6.79 -14.74
CA LYS A 416 -17.55 -6.56 -15.16
C LYS A 416 -17.71 -6.80 -16.67
N PHE A 417 -18.76 -7.52 -17.07
CA PHE A 417 -18.94 -8.00 -18.45
C PHE A 417 -20.27 -7.59 -19.09
N LYS A 418 -20.27 -7.35 -20.42
CA LYS A 418 -21.46 -7.20 -21.27
C LYS A 418 -21.57 -8.40 -22.20
N LEU A 419 -22.41 -9.39 -21.84
CA LEU A 419 -22.59 -10.57 -22.69
C LEU A 419 -23.53 -10.30 -23.88
N PRO A 420 -23.27 -10.92 -25.05
CA PRO A 420 -24.26 -11.05 -26.12
C PRO A 420 -25.59 -11.63 -25.62
N PRO A 421 -26.76 -11.16 -26.09
CA PRO A 421 -28.08 -11.55 -25.56
C PRO A 421 -28.32 -13.06 -25.42
N TRP A 422 -27.88 -13.86 -26.39
CA TRP A 422 -28.11 -15.30 -26.38
C TRP A 422 -27.31 -16.06 -25.30
N LEU A 423 -26.23 -15.49 -24.76
CA LEU A 423 -25.53 -16.05 -23.59
C LEU A 423 -26.33 -15.88 -22.29
N TYR A 424 -27.38 -15.06 -22.29
CA TYR A 424 -28.41 -15.02 -21.26
C TYR A 424 -29.63 -15.90 -21.59
N GLY A 425 -29.58 -16.70 -22.66
CA GLY A 425 -30.73 -17.46 -23.18
C GLY A 425 -31.72 -16.63 -24.00
N ASN A 426 -31.52 -15.32 -24.17
CA ASN A 426 -32.36 -14.48 -25.04
C ASN A 426 -32.05 -14.76 -26.52
N ILE A 427 -32.89 -15.55 -27.15
CA ILE A 427 -32.71 -16.05 -28.52
C ILE A 427 -33.92 -15.60 -29.33
N HIS A 428 -33.77 -14.49 -30.05
CA HIS A 428 -34.76 -13.96 -30.99
C HIS A 428 -34.20 -13.95 -32.41
N HIS A 429 -35.04 -14.26 -33.39
CA HIS A 429 -34.65 -14.26 -34.79
C HIS A 429 -34.91 -12.88 -35.39
N TYR A 430 -33.87 -12.22 -35.90
CA TYR A 430 -33.99 -10.92 -36.52
C TYR A 430 -34.21 -11.07 -38.03
N LYS A 431 -35.46 -10.89 -38.48
CA LYS A 431 -35.83 -10.80 -39.88
C LYS A 431 -36.44 -9.43 -40.13
N LYS A 432 -35.96 -8.71 -41.14
CA LYS A 432 -36.60 -7.46 -41.56
C LYS A 432 -38.08 -7.73 -41.85
N ASP A 433 -38.93 -6.87 -41.32
CA ASP A 433 -40.32 -6.69 -41.69
C ASP A 433 -41.33 -7.81 -41.33
N LYS A 434 -41.00 -8.73 -40.41
CA LYS A 434 -42.00 -9.47 -39.58
C LYS A 434 -41.39 -10.23 -38.38
N TYR A 435 -42.00 -10.04 -37.20
CA TYR A 435 -41.76 -10.84 -36.00
C TYR A 435 -42.56 -12.16 -36.06
N GLU A 436 -42.02 -13.18 -36.71
CA GLU A 436 -42.56 -14.55 -36.59
C GLU A 436 -41.94 -15.27 -35.37
N LYS A 437 -42.79 -15.94 -34.60
CA LYS A 437 -42.38 -16.69 -33.40
C LYS A 437 -41.40 -17.79 -33.79
N ILE A 438 -40.27 -17.89 -33.09
CA ILE A 438 -39.40 -19.07 -33.21
C ILE A 438 -40.21 -20.31 -32.83
N LEU A 439 -40.21 -21.30 -33.72
CA LEU A 439 -40.64 -22.66 -33.40
C LEU A 439 -39.59 -23.30 -32.49
N PHE A 440 -39.69 -23.01 -31.19
CA PHE A 440 -38.96 -23.74 -30.16
C PHE A 440 -39.33 -25.22 -30.28
N SER A 441 -38.37 -26.08 -30.63
CA SER A 441 -38.56 -27.54 -30.67
C SER A 441 -38.54 -28.13 -29.25
N ASN A 442 -39.58 -27.77 -28.49
CA ASN A 442 -39.98 -28.24 -27.17
C ASN A 442 -38.92 -28.05 -26.06
N PHE A 443 -39.21 -27.17 -25.09
CA PHE A 443 -38.54 -27.21 -23.79
C PHE A 443 -38.95 -28.51 -23.07
N VAL A 444 -38.09 -29.53 -23.09
CA VAL A 444 -38.38 -30.82 -22.46
C VAL A 444 -37.93 -30.77 -21.00
N GLU A 445 -38.90 -30.76 -20.08
CA GLU A 445 -38.66 -30.95 -18.65
C GLU A 445 -38.36 -32.42 -18.35
N LYS A 446 -37.24 -32.68 -17.67
CA LYS A 446 -36.77 -34.04 -17.30
C LYS A 446 -36.48 -34.07 -15.80
N ARG A 447 -36.48 -35.27 -15.19
CA ARG A 447 -36.21 -35.48 -13.74
C ARG A 447 -34.88 -34.90 -13.19
N ARG A 448 -34.02 -34.30 -14.02
CA ARG A 448 -32.75 -33.65 -13.64
C ARG A 448 -32.55 -32.24 -14.24
N GLY A 449 -33.57 -31.62 -14.82
CA GLY A 449 -33.51 -30.25 -15.38
C GLY A 449 -34.29 -30.09 -16.68
N ILE A 450 -34.31 -28.86 -17.22
CA ILE A 450 -34.95 -28.54 -18.51
C ILE A 450 -33.90 -28.55 -19.63
N SER A 451 -34.21 -29.20 -20.75
CA SER A 451 -33.42 -29.11 -21.99
C SER A 451 -34.22 -28.46 -23.12
N CYS A 452 -33.67 -27.40 -23.73
CA CYS A 452 -34.18 -26.79 -24.95
C CYS A 452 -33.29 -27.23 -26.12
N THR A 453 -33.88 -27.78 -27.18
CA THR A 453 -33.17 -28.04 -28.44
C THR A 453 -33.48 -26.92 -29.42
N ILE A 454 -32.48 -26.45 -30.15
CA ILE A 454 -32.64 -25.39 -31.15
C ILE A 454 -31.97 -25.86 -32.44
N GLN A 455 -32.80 -26.12 -33.45
CA GLN A 455 -32.42 -26.34 -34.85
C GLN A 455 -32.53 -25.02 -35.63
N MET A 456 -31.93 -24.93 -36.82
CA MET A 456 -31.73 -23.69 -37.59
C MET A 456 -30.84 -22.66 -36.86
N TRP A 457 -29.53 -22.75 -37.08
CA TRP A 457 -28.54 -21.82 -36.47
C TRP A 457 -27.69 -21.02 -37.47
N GLY A 458 -28.03 -21.07 -38.77
CA GLY A 458 -27.23 -20.51 -39.87
C GLY A 458 -27.01 -18.99 -39.92
N LEU A 459 -27.63 -18.18 -39.04
CA LEU A 459 -27.44 -16.72 -38.99
C LEU A 459 -26.77 -16.23 -37.69
N VAL A 460 -27.19 -16.71 -36.50
CA VAL A 460 -26.64 -16.23 -35.21
C VAL A 460 -25.21 -16.75 -34.99
N SER A 461 -24.90 -17.96 -35.48
CA SER A 461 -23.56 -18.54 -35.46
C SER A 461 -22.50 -17.63 -36.07
N LYS A 462 -22.78 -17.05 -37.25
CA LYS A 462 -21.89 -16.15 -38.00
C LYS A 462 -21.42 -14.95 -37.18
N PHE A 463 -22.34 -14.27 -36.48
CA PHE A 463 -22.06 -12.96 -35.90
C PHE A 463 -21.28 -12.98 -34.59
N TYR A 464 -21.45 -14.00 -33.74
CA TYR A 464 -20.95 -13.95 -32.36
C TYR A 464 -19.91 -15.01 -32.02
N PHE A 465 -20.13 -16.28 -32.39
CA PHE A 465 -19.36 -17.42 -31.85
C PHE A 465 -18.91 -18.43 -32.90
N SER A 466 -18.77 -18.00 -34.15
CA SER A 466 -18.03 -18.77 -35.14
C SER A 466 -16.61 -18.22 -35.32
N PRO A 467 -15.61 -18.82 -34.65
CA PRO A 467 -14.23 -18.83 -35.15
C PRO A 467 -14.10 -19.36 -36.59
N PHE A 468 -15.13 -20.07 -37.07
CA PHE A 468 -15.13 -20.98 -38.20
C PHE A 468 -15.99 -20.51 -39.38
N ASP A 469 -16.48 -19.26 -39.42
CA ASP A 469 -17.26 -18.75 -40.57
C ASP A 469 -16.39 -18.62 -41.84
N ASP A 470 -15.06 -18.63 -41.64
CA ASP A 470 -14.07 -18.79 -42.68
C ASP A 470 -13.37 -20.16 -42.58
N ARG A 471 -14.15 -21.23 -42.83
CA ARG A 471 -13.64 -22.62 -42.92
C ARG A 471 -12.52 -22.80 -43.96
N ASN A 472 -12.32 -21.82 -44.85
CA ASN A 472 -11.33 -21.84 -45.92
C ASN A 472 -9.98 -21.22 -45.49
N ASN A 473 -9.98 -20.29 -44.51
CA ASN A 473 -8.77 -19.67 -43.96
C ASN A 473 -8.36 -20.19 -42.56
N ILE A 474 -9.00 -21.25 -42.04
CA ILE A 474 -8.46 -21.97 -40.86
C ILE A 474 -7.17 -22.68 -41.29
N PRO A 475 -6.00 -22.41 -40.66
CA PRO A 475 -4.78 -23.10 -41.01
C PRO A 475 -4.86 -24.62 -40.82
N HIS A 476 -4.31 -25.38 -41.76
CA HIS A 476 -4.21 -26.84 -41.63
C HIS A 476 -3.17 -27.28 -40.59
N ASN A 477 -2.15 -26.45 -40.32
CA ASN A 477 -1.14 -26.69 -39.29
C ASN A 477 -1.74 -26.49 -37.88
N LYS A 478 -1.51 -27.45 -36.96
CA LYS A 478 -2.02 -27.41 -35.58
C LYS A 478 -1.62 -26.12 -34.85
N GLU A 479 -0.35 -25.70 -34.96
CA GLU A 479 0.17 -24.53 -34.23
C GLU A 479 -0.41 -23.22 -34.75
N GLU A 480 -0.51 -23.06 -36.06
CA GLU A 480 -1.10 -21.88 -36.68
C GLU A 480 -2.61 -21.79 -36.39
N LYS A 481 -3.30 -22.94 -36.38
CA LYS A 481 -4.71 -23.06 -35.99
C LYS A 481 -4.93 -22.67 -34.54
N ILE A 482 -4.08 -23.13 -33.60
CA ILE A 482 -4.08 -22.70 -32.19
C ILE A 482 -3.86 -21.18 -32.09
N LYS A 483 -2.84 -20.64 -32.77
CA LYS A 483 -2.49 -19.21 -32.76
C LYS A 483 -3.61 -18.32 -33.32
N TYR A 484 -4.27 -18.74 -34.39
CA TYR A 484 -5.44 -18.08 -34.99
C TYR A 484 -6.63 -18.05 -34.01
N LEU A 485 -6.99 -19.19 -33.42
CA LEU A 485 -8.11 -19.31 -32.49
C LEU A 485 -7.88 -18.49 -31.21
N ASN A 486 -6.69 -18.58 -30.60
CA ASN A 486 -6.34 -17.81 -29.39
C ASN A 486 -6.45 -16.29 -29.61
N ASN A 487 -6.00 -15.78 -30.76
CA ASN A 487 -6.14 -14.36 -31.12
C ASN A 487 -7.63 -13.95 -31.22
N LYS A 488 -8.49 -14.80 -31.80
CA LYS A 488 -9.92 -14.51 -31.92
C LYS A 488 -10.65 -14.56 -30.56
N TYR A 489 -10.31 -15.52 -29.69
CA TYR A 489 -10.85 -15.58 -28.33
C TYR A 489 -10.41 -14.39 -27.47
N LEU A 490 -9.16 -13.95 -27.61
CA LEU A 490 -8.66 -12.75 -26.93
C LEU A 490 -9.42 -11.49 -27.38
N LYS A 491 -9.64 -11.32 -28.69
CA LYS A 491 -10.46 -10.21 -29.22
C LYS A 491 -11.92 -10.27 -28.76
N PHE A 492 -12.49 -11.46 -28.64
CA PHE A 492 -13.83 -11.63 -28.07
C PHE A 492 -13.87 -11.13 -26.62
N LEU A 493 -12.91 -11.52 -25.79
CA LEU A 493 -12.81 -11.03 -24.40
C LEU A 493 -12.56 -9.51 -24.33
N GLU A 494 -11.64 -8.97 -25.15
CA GLU A 494 -11.42 -7.51 -25.28
C GLU A 494 -12.74 -6.76 -25.65
N SER A 495 -13.70 -7.42 -26.32
CA SER A 495 -15.00 -6.82 -26.70
C SER A 495 -16.16 -6.98 -25.70
N ILE A 496 -16.02 -7.84 -24.67
CA ILE A 496 -17.09 -8.09 -23.68
C ILE A 496 -16.72 -7.71 -22.24
N VAL A 497 -15.46 -7.44 -21.94
CA VAL A 497 -15.03 -6.88 -20.65
C VAL A 497 -15.34 -5.38 -20.68
N ILE A 498 -16.26 -4.92 -19.83
CA ILE A 498 -16.49 -3.47 -19.62
C ILE A 498 -15.34 -2.90 -18.80
N LYS A 499 -15.00 -3.55 -17.70
CA LYS A 499 -13.99 -3.10 -16.72
C LYS A 499 -13.34 -4.31 -16.09
N GLY A 500 -12.02 -4.46 -16.16
CA GLY A 500 -11.34 -5.64 -15.62
C GLY A 500 -9.97 -5.91 -16.20
N ASN A 501 -9.48 -7.15 -16.02
CA ASN A 501 -8.23 -7.62 -16.61
C ASN A 501 -8.43 -8.87 -17.48
N ILE A 502 -7.53 -9.08 -18.43
CA ILE A 502 -7.45 -10.24 -19.32
C ILE A 502 -6.02 -10.80 -19.29
N GLN A 503 -5.89 -12.09 -19.00
CA GLN A 503 -4.63 -12.81 -18.85
C GLN A 503 -4.60 -14.02 -19.78
N ASP A 504 -3.71 -13.97 -20.78
CA ASP A 504 -3.38 -15.06 -21.71
C ASP A 504 -2.18 -15.83 -21.15
N TYR A 505 -2.18 -17.16 -21.27
CA TYR A 505 -1.13 -18.03 -20.75
C TYR A 505 -0.54 -18.94 -21.84
N TYR A 506 0.74 -19.25 -21.70
CA TYR A 506 1.41 -20.32 -22.44
C TYR A 506 0.97 -21.70 -21.93
N SER A 507 1.20 -22.76 -22.71
CA SER A 507 0.89 -24.15 -22.31
C SER A 507 1.66 -24.64 -21.08
N ASN A 508 2.86 -24.09 -20.83
CA ASN A 508 3.61 -24.29 -19.59
C ASN A 508 3.04 -23.52 -18.36
N ASN A 509 1.85 -22.92 -18.49
CA ASN A 509 1.17 -22.07 -17.51
C ASN A 509 1.88 -20.76 -17.14
N ASN A 510 2.99 -20.37 -17.79
CA ASN A 510 3.54 -19.02 -17.64
C ASN A 510 2.59 -17.98 -18.25
N LEU A 511 2.50 -16.82 -17.60
CA LEU A 511 1.75 -15.68 -18.12
C LEU A 511 2.38 -15.23 -19.45
N LYS A 512 1.55 -14.88 -20.43
CA LYS A 512 1.95 -14.54 -21.81
C LYS A 512 1.56 -13.12 -22.19
N LYS A 513 0.38 -12.67 -21.72
CA LYS A 513 -0.11 -11.31 -21.88
C LYS A 513 -0.99 -10.93 -20.69
N ASN A 514 -0.84 -9.71 -20.20
CA ASN A 514 -1.72 -9.07 -19.20
C ASN A 514 -2.27 -7.79 -19.83
N ILE A 515 -3.58 -7.56 -19.71
CA ILE A 515 -4.28 -6.41 -20.28
C ILE A 515 -5.28 -5.91 -19.26
N ASN A 516 -5.25 -4.61 -18.95
CA ASN A 516 -6.33 -3.96 -18.22
C ASN A 516 -7.28 -3.26 -19.21
N ILE A 517 -8.57 -3.24 -18.87
CA ILE A 517 -9.68 -2.78 -19.71
C ILE A 517 -10.58 -1.87 -18.88
N GLU A 518 -10.98 -0.72 -19.43
CA GLU A 518 -11.99 0.19 -18.89
C GLU A 518 -12.89 0.67 -20.04
N ASN A 519 -14.20 0.74 -19.84
CA ASN A 519 -15.21 1.09 -20.85
C ASN A 519 -15.10 0.30 -22.19
N ASN A 520 -14.66 -0.96 -22.12
CA ASN A 520 -14.32 -1.84 -23.26
C ASN A 520 -13.10 -1.40 -24.10
N GLU A 521 -12.30 -0.44 -23.64
CA GLU A 521 -11.03 -0.03 -24.24
C GLU A 521 -9.84 -0.42 -23.37
N LYS A 522 -8.63 -0.45 -23.94
CA LYS A 522 -7.42 -0.72 -23.15
C LYS A 522 -7.11 0.50 -22.28
N ASP A 523 -7.09 0.29 -20.98
CA ASP A 523 -6.76 1.33 -19.99
C ASP A 523 -6.08 0.67 -18.80
N GLY A 524 -4.96 1.22 -18.34
CA GLY A 524 -4.12 0.59 -17.32
C GLY A 524 -2.82 -0.02 -17.87
N LEU A 525 -2.22 -0.89 -17.05
CA LEU A 525 -1.01 -1.63 -17.38
C LEU A 525 -1.26 -2.65 -18.51
N PHE A 526 -0.33 -2.72 -19.46
CA PHE A 526 -0.25 -3.74 -20.49
C PHE A 526 1.12 -4.41 -20.45
N GLU A 527 1.14 -5.74 -20.48
CA GLU A 527 2.36 -6.53 -20.47
C GLU A 527 2.25 -7.70 -21.45
N THR A 528 3.35 -8.04 -22.09
CA THR A 528 3.59 -9.35 -22.70
C THR A 528 4.88 -9.93 -22.12
N PHE A 529 4.96 -11.24 -22.13
CA PHE A 529 6.08 -12.02 -21.60
C PHE A 529 6.55 -13.04 -22.64
N TYR A 530 7.76 -13.53 -22.47
CA TYR A 530 8.30 -14.68 -23.18
C TYR A 530 7.91 -15.99 -22.45
N SER A 531 8.07 -17.14 -23.11
CA SER A 531 7.67 -18.45 -22.53
C SER A 531 8.50 -18.87 -21.32
N ASN A 532 9.69 -18.29 -21.12
CA ASN A 532 10.49 -18.44 -19.90
C ASN A 532 9.94 -17.65 -18.70
N GLY A 533 9.01 -16.71 -18.93
CA GLY A 533 8.43 -15.82 -17.92
C GLY A 533 9.03 -14.40 -17.90
N GLU A 534 10.10 -14.13 -18.67
CA GLU A 534 10.69 -12.80 -18.74
C GLU A 534 9.77 -11.79 -19.45
N SER A 535 9.86 -10.53 -19.05
CA SER A 535 9.09 -9.46 -19.70
C SER A 535 9.53 -9.28 -21.16
N LYS A 536 8.59 -8.94 -22.04
CA LYS A 536 8.83 -8.81 -23.49
C LYS A 536 8.50 -7.43 -24.02
N GLU A 537 7.32 -6.93 -23.69
CA GLU A 537 6.87 -5.55 -23.92
C GLU A 537 6.00 -5.19 -22.72
N LYS A 538 6.31 -4.09 -22.03
CA LYS A 538 5.42 -3.52 -21.02
C LYS A 538 5.26 -2.02 -21.23
N GLY A 539 4.08 -1.51 -20.91
CA GLY A 539 3.73 -0.11 -21.07
C GLY A 539 2.28 0.12 -20.67
N TYR A 540 1.75 1.26 -21.07
CA TYR A 540 0.49 1.76 -20.53
C TYR A 540 -0.45 2.25 -21.61
N TYR A 541 -1.74 1.93 -21.44
CA TYR A 541 -2.80 2.48 -22.28
C TYR A 541 -3.71 3.41 -21.47
N GLN A 542 -4.31 4.37 -22.16
CA GLN A 542 -5.45 5.14 -21.67
C GLN A 542 -6.43 5.35 -22.84
N ASN A 543 -7.72 5.05 -22.65
CA ASN A 543 -8.75 5.11 -23.71
C ASN A 543 -8.27 4.47 -25.05
N GLY A 544 -7.64 3.30 -24.98
CA GLY A 544 -7.13 2.58 -26.15
C GLY A 544 -5.83 3.13 -26.80
N GLU A 545 -5.39 4.35 -26.48
CA GLU A 545 -4.12 4.92 -26.94
C GLU A 545 -2.94 4.50 -26.05
N ARG A 546 -1.74 4.34 -26.64
CA ARG A 546 -0.49 4.16 -25.88
C ARG A 546 -0.05 5.49 -25.28
N ILE A 547 0.34 5.49 -24.00
CA ILE A 547 0.83 6.69 -23.28
C ILE A 547 2.16 6.40 -22.58
N GLY A 548 3.00 7.44 -22.49
CA GLY A 548 4.33 7.36 -21.86
C GLY A 548 5.26 6.32 -22.49
N LEU A 549 6.23 5.83 -21.70
CA LEU A 549 7.22 4.84 -22.16
C LEU A 549 6.66 3.41 -22.24
N PHE A 550 6.72 2.82 -23.43
CA PHE A 550 6.75 1.37 -23.60
C PHE A 550 8.20 0.88 -23.59
N LYS A 551 8.49 -0.15 -22.78
CA LYS A 551 9.80 -0.81 -22.72
C LYS A 551 9.69 -2.20 -23.35
N ILE A 552 10.55 -2.47 -24.33
CA ILE A 552 10.65 -3.75 -25.06
C ILE A 552 11.98 -4.41 -24.66
N PHE A 553 11.96 -5.71 -24.42
CA PHE A 553 13.08 -6.48 -23.88
C PHE A 553 13.45 -7.66 -24.79
N ASN A 554 14.67 -8.14 -24.65
CA ASN A 554 15.15 -9.40 -25.23
C ASN A 554 14.78 -10.60 -24.32
N GLU A 555 14.98 -11.83 -24.80
CA GLU A 555 14.63 -13.06 -24.05
C GLU A 555 15.49 -13.30 -22.80
N ASP A 556 16.60 -12.58 -22.66
CA ASP A 556 17.50 -12.55 -21.50
C ASP A 556 17.14 -11.44 -20.48
N GLY A 557 16.01 -10.74 -20.67
CA GLY A 557 15.57 -9.63 -19.82
C GLY A 557 16.29 -8.29 -20.07
N THR A 558 17.26 -8.22 -21.00
CA THR A 558 17.93 -6.95 -21.32
C THR A 558 16.98 -5.99 -22.05
N LEU A 559 17.05 -4.70 -21.72
CA LEU A 559 16.26 -3.67 -22.42
C LEU A 559 16.73 -3.55 -23.87
N LYS A 560 15.83 -3.84 -24.81
CA LYS A 560 16.08 -3.78 -26.25
C LYS A 560 15.80 -2.38 -26.81
N GLU A 561 14.67 -1.81 -26.41
CA GLU A 561 14.12 -0.58 -26.98
C GLU A 561 13.17 0.09 -25.97
N ALA A 562 13.13 1.41 -25.97
CA ALA A 562 12.15 2.19 -25.23
C ALA A 562 11.49 3.19 -26.18
N LEU A 563 10.17 3.14 -26.27
CA LEU A 563 9.36 3.97 -27.17
C LEU A 563 8.51 4.94 -26.35
N GLU A 564 8.74 6.22 -26.56
CA GLU A 564 8.02 7.31 -25.91
C GLU A 564 6.74 7.64 -26.69
N TYR A 565 5.60 7.48 -26.04
CA TYR A 565 4.29 7.92 -26.50
C TYR A 565 3.85 9.14 -25.68
N LYS A 566 2.77 9.80 -26.12
CA LYS A 566 2.26 11.06 -25.56
C LYS A 566 2.17 11.01 -24.02
N ASP A 567 3.05 11.78 -23.38
CA ASP A 567 3.09 11.96 -21.93
C ASP A 567 1.96 12.89 -21.45
N ILE A 568 1.61 12.80 -20.17
CA ILE A 568 0.52 13.58 -19.56
C ILE A 568 1.13 14.69 -18.68
N GLU A 569 1.29 15.89 -19.22
CA GLU A 569 1.56 17.07 -18.40
C GLU A 569 0.31 17.47 -17.61
N LYS A 570 0.44 17.61 -16.28
CA LYS A 570 -0.62 18.15 -15.42
C LYS A 570 -0.17 19.49 -14.83
N GLU A 571 -1.07 20.45 -14.85
CA GLU A 571 -0.88 21.78 -14.29
C GLU A 571 -1.58 21.91 -12.94
N GLY A 572 -0.85 22.43 -11.95
CA GLY A 572 -1.39 22.85 -10.66
C GLY A 572 -1.34 24.37 -10.53
N PHE A 573 -2.37 24.93 -9.90
CA PHE A 573 -2.55 26.38 -9.74
C PHE A 573 -2.55 26.79 -8.26
N TYR A 574 -2.36 28.07 -7.99
CA TYR A 574 -2.67 28.67 -6.70
C TYR A 574 -4.17 28.97 -6.58
N ASP A 575 -4.67 29.16 -5.36
CA ASP A 575 -6.07 29.52 -5.10
C ASP A 575 -6.50 30.85 -5.75
N THR A 576 -5.52 31.69 -6.11
CA THR A 576 -5.67 32.96 -6.83
C THR A 576 -5.58 32.82 -8.35
N GLY A 577 -5.41 31.61 -8.87
CA GLY A 577 -5.50 31.27 -10.30
C GLY A 577 -4.17 31.26 -11.09
N GLU A 578 -3.06 31.69 -10.49
CA GLU A 578 -1.76 31.68 -11.18
C GLU A 578 -1.17 30.26 -11.22
N LEU A 579 -0.41 29.94 -12.28
CA LEU A 579 0.28 28.66 -12.42
C LEU A 579 1.28 28.45 -11.27
N LYS A 580 1.12 27.36 -10.53
CA LYS A 580 1.96 26.97 -9.39
C LYS A 580 2.97 25.90 -9.76
N GLU A 581 2.55 24.90 -10.53
CA GLU A 581 3.40 23.76 -10.91
C GLU A 581 2.98 23.12 -12.23
N LYS A 582 3.97 22.54 -12.91
CA LYS A 582 3.84 21.70 -14.09
C LYS A 582 4.57 20.40 -13.79
N ILE A 583 3.87 19.28 -13.82
CA ILE A 583 4.43 17.95 -13.52
C ILE A 583 4.03 17.01 -14.65
N THR A 584 5.02 16.37 -15.26
CA THR A 584 4.78 15.37 -16.30
C THR A 584 4.57 13.98 -15.66
N TYR A 585 3.67 13.19 -16.25
CA TYR A 585 3.24 11.90 -15.74
C TYR A 585 3.21 10.83 -16.85
N ASN A 586 3.88 9.72 -16.57
CA ASN A 586 3.68 8.45 -17.27
C ASN A 586 2.76 7.60 -16.40
N HIS A 587 1.53 7.37 -16.86
CA HIS A 587 0.51 6.55 -16.20
C HIS A 587 0.26 6.87 -14.71
N ASN A 588 0.08 8.16 -14.39
CA ASN A 588 -0.06 8.71 -13.03
C ASN A 588 1.16 8.56 -12.09
N VAL A 589 2.24 7.91 -12.54
CA VAL A 589 3.57 8.00 -11.91
C VAL A 589 4.29 9.23 -12.47
N LYS A 590 5.00 9.99 -11.63
CA LYS A 590 5.76 11.17 -12.10
C LYS A 590 6.92 10.74 -13.01
N HIS A 591 7.07 11.40 -14.14
CA HIS A 591 8.12 11.12 -15.13
C HIS A 591 8.51 12.40 -15.87
N GLY A 592 9.71 12.47 -16.43
CA GLY A 592 10.20 13.64 -17.17
C GLY A 592 10.46 14.86 -16.27
N GLU A 593 10.52 16.05 -16.86
CA GLU A 593 10.72 17.30 -16.12
C GLU A 593 9.48 17.71 -15.30
N PHE A 594 9.74 18.31 -14.14
CA PHE A 594 8.77 19.14 -13.42
C PHE A 594 9.31 20.55 -13.18
N LYS A 595 8.40 21.52 -13.08
CA LYS A 595 8.66 22.95 -12.82
C LYS A 595 7.68 23.45 -11.76
N ILE A 596 8.18 24.18 -10.78
CA ILE A 596 7.37 24.88 -9.77
C ILE A 596 7.69 26.37 -9.88
N PHE A 597 6.67 27.21 -9.79
CA PHE A 597 6.73 28.64 -9.99
C PHE A 597 6.41 29.40 -8.69
N TYR A 598 6.80 30.67 -8.63
CA TYR A 598 6.28 31.64 -7.68
C TYR A 598 4.97 32.25 -8.22
N LYS A 599 4.15 32.89 -7.36
CA LYS A 599 2.90 33.57 -7.79
C LYS A 599 3.08 34.63 -8.87
N ASN A 600 4.27 35.22 -9.02
CA ASN A 600 4.58 36.17 -10.09
C ASN A 600 4.94 35.52 -11.44
N GLY A 601 4.91 34.18 -11.53
CA GLY A 601 5.27 33.41 -12.72
C GLY A 601 6.76 33.10 -12.89
N ASP A 602 7.64 33.58 -12.01
CA ASP A 602 9.06 33.20 -12.07
C ASP A 602 9.27 31.75 -11.65
N LEU A 603 10.21 31.06 -12.30
CA LEU A 603 10.62 29.70 -11.93
C LEU A 603 11.25 29.69 -10.54
N LYS A 604 10.72 28.83 -9.66
CA LYS A 604 11.18 28.61 -8.27
C LYS A 604 12.02 27.35 -8.14
N GLU A 605 11.56 26.24 -8.73
CA GLU A 605 12.21 24.94 -8.63
C GLU A 605 12.04 24.18 -9.95
N LYS A 606 13.06 23.45 -10.35
CA LYS A 606 13.02 22.53 -11.50
C LYS A 606 13.63 21.21 -11.09
N GLY A 607 13.11 20.10 -11.60
CA GLY A 607 13.73 18.79 -11.43
C GLY A 607 13.27 17.78 -12.45
N HIS A 608 13.68 16.52 -12.26
CA HIS A 608 13.36 15.41 -13.15
C HIS A 608 12.97 14.15 -12.36
N TYR A 609 11.90 13.49 -12.80
CA TYR A 609 11.45 12.21 -12.27
C TYR A 609 11.67 11.08 -13.27
N GLU A 610 12.13 9.92 -12.79
CA GLU A 610 12.24 8.70 -13.59
C GLU A 610 11.61 7.54 -12.80
N GLU A 611 10.58 6.91 -13.38
CA GLU A 611 9.75 5.88 -12.71
C GLU A 611 9.29 6.30 -11.29
N GLY A 612 8.92 7.58 -11.13
CA GLY A 612 8.48 8.17 -9.86
C GLY A 612 9.60 8.59 -8.91
N LYS A 613 10.84 8.19 -9.14
CA LYS A 613 12.01 8.59 -8.34
C LYS A 613 12.52 9.96 -8.76
N LEU A 614 12.88 10.80 -7.80
CA LEU A 614 13.50 12.09 -8.07
C LEU A 614 14.97 11.87 -8.46
N ILE A 615 15.38 12.24 -9.68
CA ILE A 615 16.77 12.07 -10.14
C ILE A 615 17.60 13.32 -9.86
N TRP A 616 17.00 14.51 -9.96
CA TRP A 616 17.61 15.77 -9.55
C TRP A 616 16.57 16.86 -9.30
N ARG A 617 16.94 17.86 -8.49
CA ARG A 617 16.22 19.13 -8.35
C ARG A 617 17.17 20.31 -8.08
N GLU A 618 16.75 21.48 -8.53
CA GLU A 618 17.48 22.75 -8.48
C GLU A 618 16.53 23.89 -8.14
N ASN A 619 16.94 24.76 -7.22
CA ASN A 619 16.20 25.97 -6.86
C ASN A 619 16.65 27.18 -7.70
N TYR A 620 15.70 28.06 -8.00
CA TYR A 620 15.86 29.22 -8.86
C TYR A 620 15.31 30.49 -8.18
N LYS A 621 16.01 31.61 -8.38
CA LYS A 621 15.57 32.96 -7.98
C LYS A 621 16.09 33.97 -8.99
N ASP A 622 15.29 34.98 -9.32
CA ASP A 622 15.67 36.05 -10.27
C ASP A 622 16.18 35.48 -11.62
N LYS A 623 15.59 34.37 -12.06
CA LYS A 623 15.92 33.59 -13.27
C LYS A 623 17.33 32.97 -13.29
N ARG A 624 17.95 32.79 -12.12
CA ARG A 624 19.25 32.10 -11.94
C ARG A 624 19.15 30.99 -10.90
N LEU A 625 20.09 30.04 -10.94
CA LEU A 625 20.28 29.04 -9.89
C LEU A 625 20.59 29.72 -8.55
N ASN A 626 19.77 29.46 -7.53
CA ASN A 626 19.87 30.08 -6.21
C ASN A 626 19.16 29.21 -5.16
N GLY A 627 19.87 28.84 -4.09
CA GLY A 627 19.40 27.87 -3.09
C GLY A 627 19.92 26.46 -3.33
N LEU A 628 19.25 25.47 -2.74
CA LEU A 628 19.65 24.06 -2.73
C LEU A 628 19.60 23.43 -4.13
N PHE A 629 20.62 22.63 -4.46
CA PHE A 629 20.58 21.65 -5.53
C PHE A 629 20.86 20.24 -4.97
N GLU A 630 20.20 19.24 -5.55
CA GLU A 630 20.36 17.82 -5.19
C GLU A 630 20.32 16.94 -6.44
N TYR A 631 21.22 15.97 -6.50
CA TYR A 631 21.22 14.87 -7.48
C TYR A 631 21.21 13.55 -6.73
N PHE A 632 20.49 12.57 -7.26
CA PHE A 632 20.27 11.27 -6.65
C PHE A 632 20.91 10.15 -7.50
N TYR A 633 20.87 8.94 -6.97
CA TYR A 633 21.14 7.72 -7.70
C TYR A 633 19.88 7.20 -8.41
N ASP A 634 20.09 6.37 -9.42
CA ASP A 634 19.10 5.52 -10.10
C ASP A 634 18.25 4.67 -9.12
N THR A 635 18.87 4.23 -8.03
CA THR A 635 18.20 3.49 -6.95
C THR A 635 17.33 4.40 -6.08
N GLY A 636 17.68 5.68 -5.91
CA GLY A 636 16.86 6.73 -5.29
C GLY A 636 17.53 7.48 -4.12
N GLU A 637 18.70 7.04 -3.68
CA GLU A 637 19.45 7.64 -2.57
C GLU A 637 20.14 8.94 -3.01
N LEU A 638 20.42 9.84 -2.07
CA LEU A 638 21.14 11.08 -2.38
C LEU A 638 22.57 10.77 -2.87
N ARG A 639 23.00 11.44 -3.95
CA ARG A 639 24.34 11.27 -4.56
C ARG A 639 25.22 12.50 -4.40
N LYS A 640 24.65 13.71 -4.56
CA LYS A 640 25.34 15.00 -4.47
C LYS A 640 24.37 16.07 -4.01
N LYS A 641 24.77 16.94 -3.07
CA LYS A 641 24.04 18.19 -2.75
C LYS A 641 24.98 19.38 -2.60
N GLY A 642 24.43 20.58 -2.72
CA GLY A 642 25.14 21.83 -2.46
C GLY A 642 24.22 23.04 -2.63
N TYR A 643 24.78 24.24 -2.57
CA TYR A 643 24.03 25.49 -2.71
C TYR A 643 24.57 26.34 -3.85
N TYR A 644 23.66 26.83 -4.69
CA TYR A 644 23.92 27.91 -5.64
C TYR A 644 23.53 29.26 -5.04
N LYS A 645 24.16 30.32 -5.53
CA LYS A 645 23.84 31.72 -5.23
C LYS A 645 24.17 32.58 -6.43
N ASP A 646 23.17 33.26 -6.96
CA ASP A 646 23.25 34.16 -8.12
C ASP A 646 23.84 33.52 -9.41
N GLY A 647 23.84 32.18 -9.48
CA GLY A 647 24.41 31.36 -10.54
C GLY A 647 25.74 30.63 -10.20
N GLU A 648 26.36 30.89 -9.05
CA GLU A 648 27.65 30.28 -8.63
C GLU A 648 27.48 29.35 -7.43
N ILE A 649 28.33 28.33 -7.27
CA ILE A 649 28.33 27.47 -6.08
C ILE A 649 28.95 28.23 -4.89
N GLU A 650 28.27 28.23 -3.74
CA GLU A 650 28.76 28.83 -2.49
C GLU A 650 28.74 27.81 -1.34
N GLY A 651 29.81 27.74 -0.54
CA GLY A 651 29.88 26.88 0.64
C GLY A 651 30.38 25.47 0.33
N THR A 652 29.80 24.44 0.95
CA THR A 652 30.24 23.05 0.80
C THR A 652 29.33 22.29 -0.16
N VAL A 653 29.96 21.58 -1.10
CA VAL A 653 29.31 20.53 -1.91
C VAL A 653 29.64 19.19 -1.29
N GLU A 654 28.61 18.40 -0.99
CA GLU A 654 28.75 17.07 -0.38
C GLU A 654 28.35 15.99 -1.38
N TYR A 655 29.19 14.97 -1.51
CA TYR A 655 28.94 13.77 -2.29
C TYR A 655 28.76 12.59 -1.35
N PHE A 656 27.93 11.63 -1.74
CA PHE A 656 27.51 10.51 -0.89
C PHE A 656 27.77 9.16 -1.57
N TYR A 657 27.93 8.13 -0.76
CA TYR A 657 27.85 6.74 -1.15
C TYR A 657 26.39 6.25 -1.13
N LYS A 658 26.06 5.12 -1.79
CA LYS A 658 24.69 4.56 -1.76
C LYS A 658 24.23 4.13 -0.35
N ASN A 659 25.15 3.92 0.60
CA ASN A 659 24.83 3.67 2.01
C ASN A 659 24.46 4.95 2.80
N GLY A 660 24.50 6.14 2.18
CA GLY A 660 24.22 7.43 2.81
C GLY A 660 25.41 8.09 3.50
N ASN A 661 26.56 7.40 3.65
CA ASN A 661 27.77 8.01 4.20
C ASN A 661 28.39 9.00 3.20
N ILE A 662 29.08 10.02 3.73
CA ILE A 662 29.74 11.03 2.93
C ILE A 662 30.94 10.40 2.21
N LYS A 663 31.06 10.66 0.92
CA LYS A 663 32.13 10.20 0.04
C LYS A 663 33.22 11.25 -0.15
N SER A 664 32.81 12.51 -0.34
CA SER A 664 33.73 13.65 -0.47
C SER A 664 33.02 14.96 -0.11
N LYS A 665 33.77 15.93 0.39
CA LYS A 665 33.36 17.32 0.61
C LYS A 665 34.29 18.25 -0.14
N GLU A 666 33.74 19.09 -1.00
CA GLU A 666 34.46 20.17 -1.68
C GLU A 666 34.04 21.52 -1.10
N TYR A 667 35.00 22.38 -0.77
CA TYR A 667 34.74 23.69 -0.16
C TYR A 667 34.99 24.83 -1.16
N TYR A 668 33.92 25.56 -1.47
CA TYR A 668 33.85 26.66 -2.44
C TYR A 668 33.78 28.01 -1.73
N GLU A 669 34.84 28.80 -1.87
CA GLU A 669 34.89 30.20 -1.41
C GLU A 669 34.87 31.16 -2.60
N LYS A 670 33.99 32.16 -2.56
CA LYS A 670 33.78 33.10 -3.68
C LYS A 670 35.07 33.83 -4.04
N GLY A 671 35.46 33.76 -5.31
CA GLY A 671 36.67 34.38 -5.85
C GLY A 671 37.98 33.62 -5.58
N LYS A 672 37.98 32.48 -4.89
CA LYS A 672 39.17 31.62 -4.75
C LYS A 672 39.21 30.57 -5.86
N THR A 673 40.32 30.51 -6.59
CA THR A 673 40.66 29.39 -7.48
C THR A 673 41.11 28.14 -6.73
N LYS A 674 41.44 28.28 -5.45
CA LYS A 674 41.94 27.22 -4.58
C LYS A 674 40.83 26.67 -3.69
N ARG A 675 40.47 25.41 -3.86
CA ARG A 675 39.46 24.69 -3.06
C ARG A 675 40.14 23.72 -2.08
N LEU A 676 39.53 23.49 -0.93
CA LEU A 676 39.82 22.34 -0.07
C LEU A 676 38.92 21.18 -0.50
N ILE A 677 39.45 19.97 -0.52
CA ILE A 677 38.67 18.73 -0.72
C ILE A 677 39.04 17.73 0.37
N GLU A 678 38.03 17.11 0.97
CA GLU A 678 38.12 16.03 1.95
C GLU A 678 37.41 14.80 1.38
N ASP A 679 38.16 13.75 1.05
CA ASP A 679 37.63 12.45 0.61
C ASP A 679 37.55 11.49 1.81
N PHE A 680 36.56 10.61 1.82
CA PHE A 680 36.26 9.69 2.94
C PHE A 680 36.24 8.23 2.47
N PHE A 681 36.29 7.30 3.42
CA PHE A 681 36.03 5.87 3.23
C PHE A 681 34.53 5.56 3.43
N GLU A 682 34.08 4.34 3.06
CA GLU A 682 32.65 3.97 3.13
C GLU A 682 32.11 3.79 4.56
N ASP A 683 32.99 3.63 5.54
CA ASP A 683 32.71 3.64 6.97
C ASP A 683 32.55 5.06 7.56
N GLY A 684 32.88 6.10 6.78
CA GLY A 684 32.86 7.50 7.19
C GLY A 684 34.19 8.06 7.71
N ASN A 685 35.26 7.26 7.80
CA ASN A 685 36.58 7.75 8.19
C ASN A 685 37.19 8.66 7.10
N LEU A 686 37.92 9.70 7.52
CA LEU A 686 38.62 10.58 6.58
C LEU A 686 39.71 9.77 5.86
N LYS A 687 39.75 9.84 4.54
CA LYS A 687 40.68 9.10 3.67
C LYS A 687 41.84 9.96 3.21
N LYS A 688 41.53 11.22 2.88
CA LYS A 688 42.44 12.15 2.25
C LYS A 688 41.89 13.58 2.38
N ARG A 689 42.76 14.54 2.62
CA ARG A 689 42.45 15.96 2.63
C ARG A 689 43.51 16.72 1.85
N GLY A 690 43.14 17.64 0.97
CA GLY A 690 44.12 18.41 0.22
C GLY A 690 43.57 19.69 -0.38
N TYR A 691 44.48 20.62 -0.68
CA TYR A 691 44.16 21.81 -1.44
C TYR A 691 44.49 21.65 -2.93
N TYR A 692 43.59 22.14 -3.78
CA TYR A 692 43.69 22.02 -5.23
C TYR A 692 43.38 23.36 -5.89
N ASP A 693 44.16 23.71 -6.90
CA ASP A 693 43.93 24.89 -7.73
C ASP A 693 43.12 24.51 -8.98
N TYR A 694 42.16 25.37 -9.33
CA TYR A 694 41.25 25.24 -10.47
C TYR A 694 41.47 26.37 -11.48
N GLU A 695 41.65 26.02 -12.75
CA GLU A 695 41.86 27.00 -13.84
C GLU A 695 40.56 27.65 -14.32
N ASN A 696 39.41 26.99 -14.13
CA ASN A 696 38.09 27.55 -14.42
C ASN A 696 37.05 27.07 -13.40
N PRO A 697 36.53 27.94 -12.51
CA PRO A 697 35.55 27.56 -11.48
C PRO A 697 34.21 27.03 -12.01
N GLN A 698 33.86 27.31 -13.27
CA GLN A 698 32.55 27.02 -13.87
C GLN A 698 32.51 25.72 -14.69
N LYS A 699 33.64 24.99 -14.82
CA LYS A 699 33.73 23.81 -15.70
C LYS A 699 34.46 22.59 -15.12
N ASP A 700 35.07 22.67 -13.93
CA ASP A 700 35.76 21.56 -13.23
C ASP A 700 36.81 20.76 -14.06
N ILE A 701 37.30 21.32 -15.17
CA ILE A 701 38.09 20.60 -16.19
C ILE A 701 39.57 20.39 -15.82
N PHE A 702 40.11 21.12 -14.84
CA PHE A 702 41.45 20.86 -14.28
C PHE A 702 41.47 21.04 -12.77
N ILE A 703 42.02 20.01 -12.10
CA ILE A 703 42.23 19.91 -10.66
C ILE A 703 43.70 19.56 -10.45
N LYS A 704 44.47 20.45 -9.81
CA LYS A 704 45.91 20.23 -9.54
C LYS A 704 46.23 20.42 -8.06
N MET A 705 46.86 19.44 -7.41
CA MET A 705 47.27 19.54 -6.01
C MET A 705 48.30 20.66 -5.83
N ASN A 706 48.05 21.57 -4.88
CA ASN A 706 48.97 22.65 -4.56
C ASN A 706 48.85 23.07 -3.09
N GLY A 707 49.93 23.01 -2.33
CA GLY A 707 49.94 23.15 -0.87
C GLY A 707 49.91 21.81 -0.14
N LEU A 708 49.41 21.80 1.09
CA LEU A 708 49.40 20.61 1.93
C LEU A 708 48.35 19.58 1.47
N VAL A 709 48.76 18.32 1.42
CA VAL A 709 47.87 17.15 1.26
C VAL A 709 48.19 16.14 2.36
N GLU A 710 47.15 15.59 2.96
CA GLU A 710 47.17 14.62 4.05
C GLU A 710 46.41 13.37 3.58
N TYR A 711 46.97 12.18 3.84
CA TYR A 711 46.35 10.89 3.60
C TYR A 711 46.27 10.11 4.90
N PHE A 712 45.24 9.28 5.02
CA PHE A 712 44.93 8.54 6.24
C PHE A 712 44.79 7.05 5.94
N PHE A 713 44.86 6.24 6.99
CA PHE A 713 44.53 4.81 6.97
C PHE A 713 43.03 4.60 7.26
N GLU A 714 42.51 3.39 7.03
CA GLU A 714 41.09 3.06 7.27
C GLU A 714 40.73 3.09 8.76
N ASN A 715 41.71 2.95 9.67
CA ASN A 715 41.52 3.16 11.11
C ASN A 715 41.44 4.66 11.53
N GLY A 716 41.54 5.59 10.58
CA GLY A 716 41.52 7.04 10.80
C GLY A 716 42.87 7.68 11.14
N GLU A 717 43.94 6.89 11.36
CA GLU A 717 45.28 7.43 11.66
C GLU A 717 45.93 8.10 10.44
N LEU A 718 46.79 9.09 10.71
CA LEU A 718 47.52 9.80 9.66
C LEU A 718 48.56 8.86 9.02
N ARG A 719 48.48 8.68 7.69
CA ARG A 719 49.43 7.86 6.91
C ARG A 719 50.55 8.71 6.32
N GLU A 720 50.20 9.87 5.77
CA GLU A 720 51.12 10.73 5.05
C GLU A 720 50.68 12.20 5.14
N LYS A 721 51.65 13.10 5.25
CA LYS A 721 51.49 14.56 5.22
C LYS A 721 52.58 15.15 4.32
N SER A 722 52.18 15.66 3.15
CA SER A 722 53.11 16.07 2.09
C SER A 722 52.71 17.40 1.45
N PHE A 723 53.70 18.25 1.15
CA PHE A 723 53.48 19.45 0.34
C PHE A 723 53.59 19.12 -1.16
N TYR A 724 52.58 19.54 -1.92
CA TYR A 724 52.47 19.39 -3.36
C TYR A 724 52.49 20.73 -4.09
N LYS A 725 52.89 20.72 -5.36
CA LYS A 725 52.84 21.86 -6.28
C LYS A 725 52.69 21.35 -7.70
N ASN A 726 51.55 21.64 -8.34
CA ASN A 726 51.18 21.12 -9.66
C ASN A 726 51.27 19.59 -9.70
N ASP A 727 50.59 18.92 -8.74
CA ASP A 727 50.52 17.46 -8.58
C ASP A 727 51.82 16.74 -8.22
N LYS A 728 52.92 17.48 -8.04
CA LYS A 728 54.23 16.94 -7.68
C LYS A 728 54.61 17.26 -6.24
N LYS A 729 55.26 16.35 -5.51
CA LYS A 729 55.80 16.64 -4.17
C LYS A 729 56.90 17.71 -4.25
N ASP A 730 56.73 18.82 -3.56
CA ASP A 730 57.63 19.98 -3.56
C ASP A 730 57.54 20.70 -2.20
N GLY A 731 58.46 20.38 -1.29
CA GLY A 731 58.42 20.73 0.13
C GLY A 731 58.54 19.53 1.07
N LEU A 732 58.16 19.71 2.34
CA LEU A 732 58.25 18.66 3.37
C LEU A 732 57.29 17.49 3.09
N SER A 733 57.73 16.28 3.42
CA SER A 733 56.93 15.05 3.44
C SER A 733 57.24 14.28 4.72
N GLU A 734 56.17 13.83 5.39
CA GLU A 734 56.19 13.00 6.59
C GLU A 734 55.27 11.81 6.34
N VAL A 735 55.77 10.59 6.53
CA VAL A 735 55.06 9.32 6.34
C VAL A 735 55.09 8.57 7.67
N PHE A 736 54.01 7.86 8.00
CA PHE A 736 53.79 7.24 9.29
C PHE A 736 53.45 5.74 9.14
N TYR A 737 53.50 5.02 10.26
CA TYR A 737 52.98 3.66 10.40
C TYR A 737 51.52 3.69 10.89
N GLU A 738 50.80 2.56 10.78
CA GLU A 738 49.38 2.43 11.20
C GLU A 738 49.15 2.63 12.70
N ASN A 739 50.23 2.60 13.51
CA ASN A 739 50.23 2.90 14.94
C ASN A 739 50.52 4.39 15.25
N GLY A 740 50.51 5.26 14.24
CA GLY A 740 50.76 6.71 14.37
C GLY A 740 52.23 7.13 14.50
N ASN A 741 53.18 6.18 14.64
CA ASN A 741 54.60 6.52 14.74
C ASN A 741 55.14 6.98 13.37
N LEU A 742 56.02 8.00 13.40
CA LEU A 742 56.72 8.50 12.22
C LEU A 742 57.59 7.39 11.61
N LYS A 743 57.64 7.31 10.28
CA LYS A 743 58.34 6.27 9.49
C LYS A 743 59.44 6.86 8.60
N GLU A 744 59.09 7.89 7.83
CA GLU A 744 60.01 8.62 6.94
C GLU A 744 59.71 10.13 7.06
N LYS A 745 60.76 10.95 7.10
CA LYS A 745 60.67 12.41 7.05
C LYS A 745 61.77 12.99 6.17
N GLY A 746 61.42 13.88 5.25
CA GLY A 746 62.38 14.58 4.40
C GLY A 746 61.72 15.54 3.42
N ASN A 747 62.50 16.24 2.61
CA ASN A 747 61.96 17.18 1.62
C ASN A 747 62.00 16.60 0.21
N TYR A 748 60.98 16.90 -0.58
CA TYR A 748 60.90 16.57 -1.99
C TYR A 748 61.00 17.83 -2.84
N LYS A 749 61.46 17.69 -4.08
CA LYS A 749 61.53 18.77 -5.07
C LYS A 749 61.16 18.22 -6.44
N LYS A 750 59.93 18.49 -6.90
CA LYS A 750 59.33 17.87 -8.09
C LYS A 750 59.44 16.34 -8.06
N ASP A 751 58.88 15.71 -7.02
CA ASP A 751 58.88 14.26 -6.76
C ASP A 751 60.23 13.61 -6.41
N ASN A 752 61.34 14.35 -6.50
CA ASN A 752 62.67 13.83 -6.20
C ASN A 752 63.06 14.12 -4.74
N LYS A 753 63.60 13.12 -4.01
CA LYS A 753 64.17 13.32 -2.66
C LYS A 753 65.27 14.40 -2.68
N HIS A 754 65.25 15.31 -1.71
CA HIS A 754 66.16 16.45 -1.62
C HIS A 754 66.46 16.86 -0.17
N GLY A 755 67.74 17.06 0.16
CA GLY A 755 68.22 17.33 1.51
C GLY A 755 68.20 16.07 2.39
N MET A 756 68.21 16.28 3.71
CA MET A 756 68.23 15.21 4.69
C MET A 756 66.89 14.46 4.75
N PHE A 757 66.97 13.14 4.78
CA PHE A 757 65.91 12.19 5.09
C PHE A 757 66.24 11.46 6.40
N GLU A 758 65.22 11.25 7.21
CA GLU A 758 65.27 10.55 8.50
C GLU A 758 64.26 9.39 8.45
N TYR A 759 64.72 8.19 8.83
CA TYR A 759 63.92 6.97 8.83
C TYR A 759 63.89 6.35 10.21
N PHE A 760 62.73 5.85 10.61
CA PHE A 760 62.43 5.37 11.95
C PHE A 760 61.78 3.98 11.89
N ASP A 761 61.88 3.21 12.96
CA ASP A 761 61.17 1.94 13.11
C ASP A 761 59.74 2.12 13.67
N GLU A 762 58.99 1.02 13.76
CA GLU A 762 57.61 1.01 14.27
C GLU A 762 57.48 1.45 15.74
N ASN A 763 58.59 1.53 16.49
CA ASN A 763 58.66 2.05 17.85
C ASN A 763 59.07 3.54 17.89
N GLY A 764 59.18 4.20 16.74
CA GLY A 764 59.60 5.60 16.61
C GLY A 764 61.10 5.84 16.82
N LYS A 765 61.92 4.79 16.87
CA LYS A 765 63.38 4.93 17.03
C LYS A 765 64.03 5.21 15.68
N LEU A 766 64.88 6.23 15.62
CA LEU A 766 65.65 6.56 14.42
C LEU A 766 66.58 5.39 14.03
N VAL A 767 66.40 4.87 12.81
CA VAL A 767 67.20 3.78 12.22
C VAL A 767 68.28 4.32 11.28
N LYS A 768 67.96 5.34 10.47
CA LYS A 768 68.87 5.85 9.43
C LYS A 768 68.69 7.34 9.17
N LYS A 769 69.78 8.00 8.77
CA LYS A 769 69.74 9.30 8.07
C LYS A 769 70.45 9.20 6.73
N GLU A 770 69.96 9.92 5.74
CA GLU A 770 70.47 9.94 4.36
C GLU A 770 70.37 11.35 3.79
N ASN A 771 71.34 11.78 2.98
CA ASN A 771 71.28 13.09 2.32
C ASN A 771 71.08 12.92 0.82
N TYR A 772 70.15 13.68 0.23
CA TYR A 772 69.76 13.52 -1.18
C TYR A 772 69.92 14.78 -2.01
N LYS A 773 70.38 14.62 -3.26
CA LYS A 773 70.34 15.67 -4.28
C LYS A 773 69.72 15.11 -5.55
N GLU A 774 68.57 15.66 -5.93
CA GLU A 774 67.84 15.31 -7.17
C GLU A 774 67.58 13.79 -7.26
N GLY A 775 67.08 13.22 -6.15
CA GLY A 775 66.75 11.80 -6.03
C GLY A 775 67.94 10.86 -5.79
N LYS A 776 69.19 11.36 -5.86
CA LYS A 776 70.41 10.57 -5.65
C LYS A 776 70.96 10.77 -4.24
N LEU A 777 71.34 9.68 -3.58
CA LEU A 777 72.06 9.67 -2.31
C LEU A 777 73.46 10.29 -2.49
N ILE A 778 73.90 11.11 -1.52
CA ILE A 778 75.21 11.79 -1.50
C ILE A 778 75.89 11.73 -0.13
#